data_AF-A0AAD6HM73-F1
#
_entry.id   AF-A0AAD6HM73-F1
#
_cell.length_a   1.000
_cell.length_b   1.000
_cell.length_c   1.000
_cell.angle_alpha   90.00
_cell.angle_beta   90.00
_cell.angle_gamma   90.00
#
_symmetry.space_group_name_H-M   'P 1'
#
loop_
_entity.id
_entity.type
_entity.pdbx_description
1 polymer ?
#
loop_
_entity_poly.entity_id
_entity_poly.type
_entity_poly.pdbx_seq_one_letter_code
_entity_poly.pdbx_strand_id
1 'polypeptide(L)'
;MSPKSSVSIILSVNFRCYDHNDSDTQSLTDSVTDYPVENGRRYHKYHEGLYPYPNDEQELDRLDLQHHMFKMIMNNKLYHVPLEKPVEILDIGTGSGIWPIEMSQIFPNATITGTDLSPVQPTEVPENVHFLVDDATEEEWLWEPNTFDFVHIGHMIGAMPSFKQLLRQCYKHLKPGAYIECKEIDPKPKCDDSTMPPENPDGYSAFALHDWFDLNMRSSQTVEPCRQFRIAPRIERWMKEIGFVDIQQRKFKVPTNPWPTDEHMKQIGAWSERNWLEGLSGWSYKPLLALGWSKPEIEVFLVDVRRSIQDRNVHSYMDYYVVKGALPNRQCCNWLAYAISQLMSFGRHAYRQALKPPVIPTPDHPWVSDDLLAATFRRFAHGQRRHGSCVPGPLEARRRLARRRNTALAGFGGAPADDIACLFGRNGREHMKWTDHPWQRTHIDTQDMSSYAFATADTSLPFYDHNPEPIDPRVPEQNASPPPKKNELSQAQLFEQFLDRNDWGIEDARDTARLLGIDLQREPAYSRQIFDRLLMRSGTNLTEVIQFLEDPFLNTRGSGNYLAAVELFVRSKGKRSNRVAVLNAISRALELGLVPSEEISLIVQALPNIIVERNKILRSWDTKTLIKHYRSMWKAIGKCSILGYGELDKEIINTWLEELINIGEFSFASEITVATHDAGSDIYWPSTLVLTWLETIGEATVLPNSNFPCTLLGRLDAECAAKCLMDVTERLIPGVSNKQNQQDRGQMLDLWRDCLLKMPNASAIGSSQAWTDLPLAYIQNQEMTFTALLSRSSLSAQHQIILRLWILRSLSRSLGPMYNQSPRAADRSIYLLLSMYETTVSQTAGSFLADLLHGIHGLNMPYNGLLLLATDIKLRKLVTKFARRTLEQLETSQISLSDIWTDPSIYNGVCDLFYGSFEQMFRRLDITSPESANECLNLARVGDSKSIWSIIRLLQNHTPLKISLNKAWVPIPHKDEMALVRYHPGPRNSECPDPYAAVDFIHQLAVAFSCSQQLTPSRSFHLVHWLYDYLRKHGGPVHPSLVRAMYHAGVVRYRQDGRHVAPTQYEYIMWIIEKFEGPEVVEQLLEGPRVGESRSNFD
;
A
#
# COMPACT_ATOMS: atom_id res chain seq x y z
N MET A 1 -52.10 11.64 13.38
CA MET A 1 -50.79 11.02 13.69
C MET A 1 -50.39 10.16 12.50
N SER A 2 -49.52 10.67 11.64
CA SER A 2 -48.65 9.81 10.83
C SER A 2 -47.38 9.51 11.63
N PRO A 3 -46.68 8.38 11.41
CA PRO A 3 -45.36 8.18 11.98
C PRO A 3 -44.39 9.18 11.34
N LYS A 4 -43.61 9.89 12.16
CA LYS A 4 -42.38 10.52 11.67
C LYS A 4 -41.37 9.40 11.43
N SER A 5 -40.90 9.23 10.21
CA SER A 5 -39.76 8.39 9.89
C SER A 5 -38.49 9.10 10.36
N SER A 6 -37.95 8.69 11.51
CA SER A 6 -36.61 9.09 11.92
C SER A 6 -35.59 8.46 10.96
N VAL A 7 -35.04 9.26 10.04
CA VAL A 7 -33.99 8.82 9.12
C VAL A 7 -32.66 8.85 9.87
N SER A 8 -32.04 7.68 10.04
CA SER A 8 -30.69 7.56 10.59
C SER A 8 -29.67 8.10 9.59
N ILE A 9 -28.81 9.02 10.03
CA ILE A 9 -27.82 9.70 9.17
C ILE A 9 -26.81 8.73 8.57
N ILE A 10 -26.51 8.92 7.28
CA ILE A 10 -25.32 8.39 6.62
C ILE A 10 -24.16 9.35 6.90
N LEU A 11 -23.45 9.10 8.00
CA LEU A 11 -22.11 9.64 8.25
C LEU A 11 -21.13 8.61 7.69
N SER A 12 -20.39 9.00 6.65
CA SER A 12 -19.53 8.08 5.91
C SER A 12 -18.09 8.56 5.81
N VAL A 13 -17.17 7.59 5.71
CA VAL A 13 -15.72 7.76 5.70
C VAL A 13 -15.18 7.36 4.34
N ASN A 14 -14.31 8.19 3.79
CA ASN A 14 -13.60 7.92 2.54
C ASN A 14 -12.52 6.84 2.75
N PHE A 15 -12.76 5.63 2.25
CA PHE A 15 -11.77 4.55 2.13
C PHE A 15 -11.43 4.33 0.66
N ARG A 16 -10.28 4.84 0.20
CA ARG A 16 -9.77 4.62 -1.17
C ARG A 16 -9.30 3.18 -1.41
N CYS A 17 -10.25 2.28 -1.65
CA CYS A 17 -10.01 1.05 -2.40
C CYS A 17 -9.72 1.42 -3.87
N TYR A 18 -8.67 0.82 -4.46
CA TYR A 18 -8.10 1.27 -5.74
C TYR A 18 -8.71 0.56 -6.96
N ASP A 19 -10.04 0.51 -7.03
CA ASP A 19 -10.79 0.00 -8.18
C ASP A 19 -11.64 1.10 -8.82
N HIS A 20 -11.61 1.21 -10.15
CA HIS A 20 -12.44 2.16 -10.88
C HIS A 20 -13.83 1.56 -11.12
N ASN A 21 -14.84 2.03 -10.39
CA ASN A 21 -16.02 2.69 -11.01
C ASN A 21 -17.12 3.13 -10.01
N ASP A 22 -17.10 2.73 -8.75
CA ASP A 22 -18.06 3.20 -7.72
C ASP A 22 -17.37 3.97 -6.60
N SER A 23 -18.00 5.07 -6.16
CA SER A 23 -17.52 5.94 -5.07
C SER A 23 -18.07 5.47 -3.72
N ASP A 24 -17.53 4.36 -3.21
CA ASP A 24 -18.02 3.69 -1.99
C ASP A 24 -17.89 4.54 -0.72
N THR A 25 -18.96 5.27 -0.38
CA THR A 25 -19.13 5.94 0.91
C THR A 25 -19.53 4.94 1.98
N GLN A 26 -18.58 4.43 2.75
CA GLN A 26 -18.83 3.44 3.82
C GLN A 26 -19.19 4.12 5.15
N SER A 27 -20.11 3.54 5.91
CA SER A 27 -20.52 4.04 7.24
C SER A 27 -19.34 4.14 8.22
N LEU A 28 -19.43 5.06 9.19
CA LEU A 28 -18.48 5.18 10.29
C LEU A 28 -18.14 3.83 10.96
N THR A 29 -16.84 3.64 11.24
CA THR A 29 -16.32 2.54 12.06
C THR A 29 -15.76 3.09 13.37
N ASP A 30 -15.89 2.32 14.47
CA ASP A 30 -15.52 2.75 15.83
C ASP A 30 -14.10 3.31 15.96
N SER A 31 -13.18 2.85 15.11
CA SER A 31 -11.77 3.27 15.08
C SER A 31 -11.59 4.75 14.70
N VAL A 32 -12.52 5.36 13.97
CA VAL A 32 -12.50 6.76 13.54
C VAL A 32 -12.97 7.70 14.65
N THR A 33 -13.88 7.23 15.52
CA THR A 33 -14.46 7.98 16.65
C THR A 33 -13.71 7.87 17.98
N ASP A 34 -12.72 6.98 18.06
CA ASP A 34 -11.81 6.81 19.22
C ASP A 34 -10.78 7.96 19.28
N TYR A 35 -11.26 9.18 19.55
CA TYR A 35 -10.51 10.43 19.46
C TYR A 35 -9.40 10.58 20.53
N PRO A 36 -8.16 10.99 20.17
CA PRO A 36 -7.10 11.27 21.14
C PRO A 36 -7.45 12.46 22.04
N VAL A 37 -7.22 12.31 23.35
CA VAL A 37 -7.38 13.36 24.36
C VAL A 37 -6.00 13.78 24.90
N GLU A 38 -5.60 15.01 24.59
CA GLU A 38 -4.31 15.57 25.00
C GLU A 38 -4.51 16.84 25.82
N ASN A 39 -3.77 17.02 26.90
CA ASN A 39 -3.79 18.23 27.73
C ASN A 39 -5.18 18.62 28.27
N GLY A 40 -6.18 17.74 28.22
CA GLY A 40 -7.57 18.01 28.59
C GLY A 40 -8.44 18.60 27.46
N ARG A 41 -8.06 18.42 26.19
CA ARG A 41 -8.88 18.71 25.00
C ARG A 41 -8.94 17.47 24.10
N ARG A 42 -10.03 17.28 23.34
CA ARG A 42 -10.19 16.20 22.35
C ARG A 42 -9.68 16.68 20.98
N TYR A 43 -9.05 15.82 20.19
CA TYR A 43 -8.57 16.15 18.84
C TYR A 43 -9.01 15.10 17.82
N HIS A 44 -8.88 15.43 16.53
CA HIS A 44 -9.22 14.54 15.43
C HIS A 44 -8.25 13.34 15.34
N LYS A 45 -8.71 12.23 14.75
CA LYS A 45 -7.92 11.00 14.57
C LYS A 45 -7.65 10.62 13.10
N TYR A 46 -8.55 10.99 12.19
CA TYR A 46 -8.35 10.78 10.75
C TYR A 46 -7.16 11.63 10.28
N HIS A 47 -6.05 10.98 9.90
CA HIS A 47 -4.74 11.63 9.75
C HIS A 47 -4.32 12.43 11.01
N GLU A 48 -4.24 11.74 12.14
CA GLU A 48 -3.79 12.25 13.44
C GLU A 48 -2.55 13.15 13.33
N GLY A 49 -2.59 14.30 14.02
CA GLY A 49 -1.49 15.28 14.06
C GLY A 49 -1.42 16.28 12.89
N LEU A 50 -2.18 16.09 11.79
CA LEU A 50 -2.18 17.05 10.69
C LEU A 50 -2.90 18.38 11.01
N TYR A 51 -4.00 18.32 11.77
CA TYR A 51 -4.75 19.49 12.24
C TYR A 51 -4.46 19.75 13.73
N PRO A 52 -4.13 20.99 14.15
CA PRO A 52 -3.65 21.27 15.51
C PRO A 52 -4.74 21.67 16.51
N TYR A 53 -5.97 21.91 16.07
CA TYR A 53 -7.05 22.46 16.91
C TYR A 53 -8.00 21.36 17.41
N PRO A 54 -8.65 21.54 18.56
CA PRO A 54 -9.48 20.51 19.18
C PRO A 54 -10.84 20.31 18.47
N ASN A 55 -11.55 19.25 18.86
CA ASN A 55 -12.89 18.90 18.36
C ASN A 55 -13.83 18.41 19.49
N ASP A 56 -13.57 18.80 20.74
CA ASP A 56 -14.48 18.56 21.88
C ASP A 56 -15.71 19.48 21.87
N GLU A 57 -16.71 19.14 22.68
CA GLU A 57 -17.98 19.87 22.80
C GLU A 57 -17.80 21.37 23.05
N GLN A 58 -16.82 21.78 23.88
CA GLN A 58 -16.52 23.20 24.11
C GLN A 58 -16.01 23.92 22.85
N GLU A 59 -15.28 23.25 21.96
CA GLU A 59 -14.90 23.85 20.66
C GLU A 59 -16.11 23.96 19.71
N LEU A 60 -17.02 22.99 19.74
CA LEU A 60 -18.24 22.98 18.93
C LEU A 60 -19.22 24.09 19.35
N ASP A 61 -19.49 24.24 20.65
CA ASP A 61 -20.28 25.36 21.21
C ASP A 61 -19.70 26.72 20.78
N ARG A 62 -18.37 26.83 20.77
CA ARG A 62 -17.64 28.04 20.36
C ARG A 62 -17.71 28.26 18.84
N LEU A 63 -17.71 27.22 18.02
CA LEU A 63 -17.91 27.32 16.56
C LEU A 63 -19.31 27.84 16.22
N ASP A 64 -20.35 27.37 16.91
CA ASP A 64 -21.73 27.85 16.72
C ASP A 64 -21.89 29.31 17.16
N LEU A 65 -21.27 29.70 18.28
CA LEU A 65 -21.17 31.08 18.74
C LEU A 65 -20.45 31.97 17.71
N GLN A 66 -19.36 31.47 17.13
CA GLN A 66 -18.59 32.17 16.09
C GLN A 66 -19.40 32.36 14.80
N HIS A 67 -20.13 31.33 14.36
CA HIS A 67 -21.06 31.41 13.24
C HIS A 67 -22.17 32.45 13.48
N HIS A 68 -22.76 32.48 14.67
CA HIS A 68 -23.74 33.50 15.06
C HIS A 68 -23.16 34.92 14.99
N MET A 69 -21.96 35.12 15.55
CA MET A 69 -21.25 36.41 15.50
C MET A 69 -21.00 36.88 14.05
N PHE A 70 -20.51 35.99 13.18
CA PHE A 70 -20.26 36.33 11.78
C PHE A 70 -21.56 36.56 10.98
N LYS A 71 -22.65 35.85 11.29
CA LYS A 71 -23.99 36.18 10.77
C LYS A 71 -24.40 37.60 11.16
N MET A 72 -24.24 38.01 12.41
CA MET A 72 -24.56 39.38 12.84
C MET A 72 -23.78 40.42 12.03
N ILE A 73 -22.46 40.26 11.90
CA ILE A 73 -21.58 41.12 11.07
C ILE A 73 -22.07 41.20 9.62
N MET A 74 -22.56 40.09 9.07
CA MET A 74 -23.12 39.98 7.72
C MET A 74 -24.61 40.39 7.62
N ASN A 75 -25.17 41.07 8.63
CA ASN A 75 -26.59 41.45 8.70
C ASN A 75 -27.53 40.24 8.53
N ASN A 76 -27.24 39.17 9.27
CA ASN A 76 -27.91 37.87 9.29
C ASN A 76 -27.92 37.09 7.96
N LYS A 77 -27.00 37.40 7.03
CA LYS A 77 -26.86 36.67 5.75
C LYS A 77 -25.87 35.52 5.84
N LEU A 78 -26.25 34.38 5.26
CA LEU A 78 -25.40 33.19 5.14
C LEU A 78 -24.49 33.19 3.91
N TYR A 79 -24.77 34.02 2.91
CA TYR A 79 -23.99 34.13 1.66
C TYR A 79 -24.19 35.51 1.00
N HIS A 80 -23.27 35.89 0.09
CA HIS A 80 -23.30 37.13 -0.70
C HIS A 80 -23.27 36.91 -2.22
N VAL A 81 -23.15 35.67 -2.69
CA VAL A 81 -23.30 35.25 -4.09
C VAL A 81 -24.77 35.30 -4.57
N PRO A 82 -25.04 35.58 -5.86
CA PRO A 82 -26.40 35.60 -6.40
C PRO A 82 -26.86 34.17 -6.75
N LEU A 83 -27.32 33.42 -5.74
CA LEU A 83 -27.87 32.09 -5.91
C LEU A 83 -29.38 32.15 -6.13
N GLU A 84 -29.88 31.65 -7.25
CA GLU A 84 -31.31 31.57 -7.54
C GLU A 84 -31.89 30.17 -7.27
N LYS A 85 -31.27 29.13 -7.84
CA LYS A 85 -31.67 27.71 -7.71
C LYS A 85 -30.43 26.78 -7.81
N PRO A 86 -29.54 26.76 -6.80
CA PRO A 86 -28.50 25.74 -6.74
C PRO A 86 -29.12 24.34 -6.63
N VAL A 87 -28.45 23.32 -7.17
CA VAL A 87 -28.80 21.91 -6.98
C VAL A 87 -27.78 21.25 -6.06
N GLU A 88 -26.48 21.48 -6.31
CA GLU A 88 -25.37 20.89 -5.55
C GLU A 88 -24.55 21.98 -4.84
N ILE A 89 -24.51 21.94 -3.51
CA ILE A 89 -23.74 22.85 -2.66
C ILE A 89 -22.71 22.05 -1.84
N LEU A 90 -21.46 22.52 -1.84
CA LEU A 90 -20.39 22.01 -0.98
C LEU A 90 -20.00 23.04 0.09
N ASP A 91 -19.80 22.59 1.32
CA ASP A 91 -19.20 23.35 2.42
C ASP A 91 -17.94 22.63 2.92
N ILE A 92 -16.80 23.31 2.90
CA ILE A 92 -15.48 22.70 3.18
C ILE A 92 -14.94 23.20 4.53
N GLY A 93 -14.71 22.27 5.45
CA GLY A 93 -14.34 22.57 6.84
C GLY A 93 -15.58 22.91 7.67
N THR A 94 -16.62 22.07 7.58
CA THR A 94 -17.96 22.39 8.09
C THR A 94 -18.04 22.44 9.63
N GLY A 95 -17.06 21.88 10.35
CA GLY A 95 -17.00 21.94 11.81
C GLY A 95 -18.21 21.28 12.47
N SER A 96 -19.03 22.08 13.16
CA SER A 96 -20.29 21.62 13.77
C SER A 96 -21.39 21.30 12.74
N GLY A 97 -21.25 21.70 11.48
CA GLY A 97 -22.28 21.51 10.45
C GLY A 97 -23.42 22.54 10.48
N ILE A 98 -23.34 23.57 11.33
CA ILE A 98 -24.40 24.58 11.49
C ILE A 98 -24.69 25.39 10.22
N TRP A 99 -23.68 25.68 9.40
CA TRP A 99 -23.88 26.46 8.17
C TRP A 99 -24.69 25.68 7.10
N PRO A 100 -24.39 24.41 6.77
CA PRO A 100 -25.26 23.57 5.94
C PRO A 100 -26.68 23.40 6.48
N ILE A 101 -26.82 23.18 7.79
CA ILE A 101 -28.12 22.99 8.44
C ILE A 101 -29.01 24.22 8.28
N GLU A 102 -28.49 25.44 8.47
CA GLU A 102 -29.29 26.65 8.22
C GLU A 102 -29.49 26.95 6.72
N MET A 103 -28.53 26.63 5.85
CA MET A 103 -28.67 26.79 4.39
C MET A 103 -29.78 25.90 3.81
N SER A 104 -30.01 24.71 4.38
CA SER A 104 -31.07 23.79 3.96
C SER A 104 -32.46 24.44 4.00
N GLN A 105 -32.70 25.34 4.95
CA GLN A 105 -33.97 26.04 5.12
C GLN A 105 -34.19 27.11 4.05
N ILE A 106 -33.12 27.61 3.44
CA ILE A 106 -33.15 28.58 2.33
C ILE A 106 -33.28 27.84 0.99
N PHE A 107 -32.60 26.70 0.83
CA PHE A 107 -32.58 25.90 -0.39
C PHE A 107 -33.00 24.44 -0.12
N PRO A 108 -34.28 24.17 0.22
CA PRO A 108 -34.76 22.82 0.56
C PRO A 108 -34.77 21.83 -0.61
N ASN A 109 -34.53 22.30 -1.84
CA ASN A 109 -34.42 21.49 -3.05
C ASN A 109 -32.96 21.30 -3.52
N ALA A 110 -31.98 21.75 -2.75
CA ALA A 110 -30.55 21.58 -3.05
C ALA A 110 -29.95 20.52 -2.13
N THR A 111 -29.13 19.63 -2.69
CA THR A 111 -28.21 18.76 -1.95
C THR A 111 -27.13 19.64 -1.32
N ILE A 112 -26.92 19.51 -0.01
CA ILE A 112 -25.88 20.27 0.71
C ILE A 112 -24.95 19.30 1.41
N THR A 113 -23.73 19.16 0.89
CA THR A 113 -22.68 18.32 1.47
C THR A 113 -21.71 19.17 2.28
N GLY A 114 -21.54 18.87 3.57
CA GLY A 114 -20.45 19.39 4.39
C GLY A 114 -19.31 18.37 4.52
N THR A 115 -18.06 18.81 4.40
CA THR A 115 -16.87 17.97 4.64
C THR A 115 -16.05 18.47 5.82
N ASP A 116 -15.51 17.52 6.60
CA ASP A 116 -14.58 17.80 7.70
C ASP A 116 -13.61 16.61 7.91
N LEU A 117 -12.55 16.81 8.70
CA LEU A 117 -11.67 15.74 9.18
C LEU A 117 -12.26 14.99 10.39
N SER A 118 -13.28 15.55 11.06
CA SER A 118 -13.90 14.98 12.25
C SER A 118 -15.40 14.71 12.03
N PRO A 119 -15.89 13.47 12.21
CA PRO A 119 -17.32 13.20 12.36
C PRO A 119 -17.80 13.66 13.75
N VAL A 120 -18.15 14.94 13.86
CA VAL A 120 -18.60 15.63 15.10
C VAL A 120 -19.93 16.39 14.94
N GLN A 121 -20.56 16.24 13.78
CA GLN A 121 -21.82 16.92 13.42
C GLN A 121 -23.03 16.19 14.05
N PRO A 122 -24.18 16.86 14.22
CA PRO A 122 -25.38 16.27 14.84
C PRO A 122 -25.87 14.99 14.16
N THR A 123 -26.40 14.05 14.96
CA THR A 123 -26.99 12.78 14.48
C THR A 123 -28.42 12.91 13.95
N GLU A 124 -29.03 14.10 14.00
CA GLU A 124 -30.31 14.44 13.38
C GLU A 124 -30.15 15.75 12.57
N VAL A 125 -30.41 15.71 11.25
CA VAL A 125 -30.31 16.85 10.33
C VAL A 125 -31.43 16.84 9.28
N PRO A 126 -31.67 17.94 8.55
CA PRO A 126 -32.60 17.97 7.43
C PRO A 126 -32.23 17.00 6.30
N GLU A 127 -33.24 16.42 5.63
CA GLU A 127 -33.08 15.32 4.67
C GLU A 127 -32.13 15.62 3.49
N ASN A 128 -31.95 16.91 3.15
CA ASN A 128 -31.07 17.38 2.07
C ASN A 128 -29.67 17.83 2.54
N VAL A 129 -29.29 17.53 3.80
CA VAL A 129 -27.96 17.80 4.36
C VAL A 129 -27.22 16.48 4.57
N HIS A 130 -25.97 16.41 4.09
CA HIS A 130 -25.13 15.21 4.19
C HIS A 130 -23.73 15.60 4.70
N PHE A 131 -23.10 14.73 5.50
CA PHE A 131 -21.78 14.96 6.07
C PHE A 131 -20.81 13.82 5.75
N LEU A 132 -19.63 14.17 5.25
CA LEU A 132 -18.58 13.22 4.86
C LEU A 132 -17.28 13.52 5.61
N VAL A 133 -16.58 12.47 6.04
CA VAL A 133 -15.21 12.57 6.55
C VAL A 133 -14.25 12.51 5.35
N ASP A 134 -13.62 13.64 5.03
CA ASP A 134 -12.79 13.83 3.82
C ASP A 134 -11.70 14.89 4.04
N ASP A 135 -10.47 14.65 3.55
CA ASP A 135 -9.36 15.60 3.68
C ASP A 135 -9.24 16.49 2.43
N ALA A 136 -9.64 17.76 2.58
CA ALA A 136 -9.59 18.77 1.53
C ALA A 136 -8.16 19.12 1.01
N THR A 137 -7.10 18.53 1.56
CA THR A 137 -5.72 18.63 1.04
C THR A 137 -5.39 17.61 -0.06
N GLU A 138 -6.23 16.58 -0.27
CA GLU A 138 -6.01 15.55 -1.29
C GLU A 138 -5.95 16.10 -2.74
N GLU A 139 -5.17 15.40 -3.59
CA GLU A 139 -4.99 15.82 -5.01
C GLU A 139 -6.17 15.46 -5.91
N GLU A 140 -7.06 14.60 -5.44
CA GLU A 140 -8.27 14.15 -6.13
C GLU A 140 -9.44 14.10 -5.14
N TRP A 141 -10.53 14.79 -5.46
CA TRP A 141 -11.78 14.74 -4.68
C TRP A 141 -12.73 13.65 -5.20
N LEU A 142 -13.71 13.28 -4.37
CA LEU A 142 -14.74 12.27 -4.68
C LEU A 142 -15.65 12.63 -5.86
N TRP A 143 -15.73 13.91 -6.24
CA TRP A 143 -16.64 14.39 -7.27
C TRP A 143 -15.96 14.61 -8.63
N GLU A 144 -16.73 14.39 -9.69
CA GLU A 144 -16.31 14.72 -11.06
C GLU A 144 -16.18 16.25 -11.28
N PRO A 145 -15.36 16.70 -12.23
CA PRO A 145 -15.27 18.10 -12.61
C PRO A 145 -16.63 18.65 -13.07
N ASN A 146 -16.96 19.91 -12.74
CA ASN A 146 -18.26 20.55 -13.02
C ASN A 146 -19.46 19.96 -12.23
N THR A 147 -19.29 19.57 -10.96
CA THR A 147 -20.36 19.06 -10.09
C THR A 147 -21.12 20.17 -9.34
N PHE A 148 -20.45 21.14 -8.74
CA PHE A 148 -21.07 22.06 -7.77
C PHE A 148 -21.62 23.37 -8.37
N ASP A 149 -22.78 23.81 -7.90
CA ASP A 149 -23.36 25.14 -8.20
C ASP A 149 -22.87 26.22 -7.23
N PHE A 150 -22.47 25.81 -6.02
CA PHE A 150 -21.87 26.69 -5.02
C PHE A 150 -20.85 25.94 -4.16
N VAL A 151 -19.70 26.56 -3.89
CA VAL A 151 -18.72 26.09 -2.89
C VAL A 151 -18.54 27.18 -1.82
N HIS A 152 -18.75 26.81 -0.56
CA HIS A 152 -18.46 27.62 0.61
C HIS A 152 -17.20 27.12 1.33
N ILE A 153 -16.42 28.03 1.88
CA ILE A 153 -15.25 27.73 2.72
C ILE A 153 -15.20 28.76 3.84
N GLY A 154 -15.18 28.32 5.10
CA GLY A 154 -15.14 29.20 6.27
C GLY A 154 -14.00 28.85 7.23
N HIS A 155 -13.29 29.87 7.71
CA HIS A 155 -12.45 29.79 8.92
C HIS A 155 -11.31 28.74 8.91
N MET A 156 -10.76 28.43 7.73
CA MET A 156 -9.68 27.47 7.50
C MET A 156 -8.27 28.03 7.81
N ILE A 157 -8.19 29.06 8.65
CA ILE A 157 -6.96 29.64 9.19
C ILE A 157 -6.12 28.57 9.89
N GLY A 158 -4.88 28.37 9.44
CA GLY A 158 -3.99 27.36 10.01
C GLY A 158 -4.36 25.90 9.68
N ALA A 159 -5.48 25.65 9.00
CA ALA A 159 -5.88 24.31 8.58
C ALA A 159 -5.10 23.84 7.34
N MET A 160 -4.95 24.69 6.33
CA MET A 160 -4.44 24.28 5.00
C MET A 160 -2.93 24.53 4.81
N PRO A 161 -2.17 23.58 4.22
CA PRO A 161 -0.79 23.84 3.77
C PRO A 161 -0.72 24.77 2.54
N SER A 162 -1.78 24.77 1.72
CA SER A 162 -1.87 25.56 0.49
C SER A 162 -3.32 25.94 0.18
N PHE A 163 -3.78 27.08 0.71
CA PHE A 163 -5.14 27.57 0.41
C PHE A 163 -5.32 27.89 -1.09
N LYS A 164 -4.24 28.25 -1.79
CA LYS A 164 -4.26 28.39 -3.27
C LYS A 164 -4.48 27.05 -4.00
N GLN A 165 -4.09 25.92 -3.42
CA GLN A 165 -4.35 24.59 -3.99
C GLN A 165 -5.81 24.18 -3.76
N LEU A 166 -6.35 24.42 -2.56
CA LEU A 166 -7.79 24.28 -2.26
C LEU A 166 -8.65 25.06 -3.27
N LEU A 167 -8.33 26.34 -3.51
CA LEU A 167 -9.01 27.16 -4.52
C LEU A 167 -8.93 26.61 -5.96
N ARG A 168 -7.90 25.81 -6.30
CA ARG A 168 -7.80 25.15 -7.62
C ARG A 168 -8.69 23.92 -7.72
N GLN A 169 -8.80 23.13 -6.65
CA GLN A 169 -9.77 22.01 -6.62
C GLN A 169 -11.19 22.55 -6.75
N CYS A 170 -11.54 23.61 -5.99
CA CYS A 170 -12.82 24.30 -6.15
C CYS A 170 -13.06 24.73 -7.61
N TYR A 171 -12.05 25.32 -8.27
CA TYR A 171 -12.13 25.73 -9.69
C TYR A 171 -12.35 24.55 -10.66
N LYS A 172 -11.82 23.36 -10.35
CA LYS A 172 -12.01 22.12 -11.14
C LYS A 172 -13.44 21.56 -10.98
N HIS A 173 -13.99 21.61 -9.77
CA HIS A 173 -15.23 20.92 -9.42
C HIS A 173 -16.49 21.79 -9.46
N LEU A 174 -16.36 23.11 -9.60
CA LEU A 174 -17.47 24.03 -9.89
C LEU A 174 -18.00 23.90 -11.33
N LYS A 175 -19.31 24.07 -11.52
CA LYS A 175 -19.96 24.19 -12.84
C LYS A 175 -19.61 25.54 -13.51
N PRO A 176 -19.61 25.65 -14.85
CA PRO A 176 -19.44 26.94 -15.52
C PRO A 176 -20.55 27.92 -15.11
N GLY A 177 -20.18 29.12 -14.65
CA GLY A 177 -21.10 30.11 -14.07
C GLY A 177 -21.39 29.94 -12.57
N ALA A 178 -20.96 28.83 -11.94
CA ALA A 178 -21.10 28.62 -10.50
C ALA A 178 -20.15 29.49 -9.67
N TYR A 179 -20.44 29.62 -8.39
CA TYR A 179 -19.73 30.52 -7.48
C TYR A 179 -18.93 29.81 -6.38
N ILE A 180 -17.87 30.47 -5.92
CA ILE A 180 -17.21 30.22 -4.64
C ILE A 180 -17.37 31.43 -3.73
N GLU A 181 -17.56 31.21 -2.42
CA GLU A 181 -17.46 32.25 -1.38
C GLU A 181 -16.61 31.75 -0.21
N CYS A 182 -15.45 32.38 -0.01
CA CYS A 182 -14.55 32.14 1.11
C CYS A 182 -14.73 33.21 2.18
N LYS A 183 -14.80 32.79 3.45
CA LYS A 183 -14.98 33.68 4.61
C LYS A 183 -13.87 33.45 5.64
N GLU A 184 -13.02 34.45 5.82
CA GLU A 184 -11.81 34.32 6.65
C GLU A 184 -11.54 35.57 7.47
N ILE A 185 -11.00 35.39 8.68
CA ILE A 185 -10.53 36.50 9.51
C ILE A 185 -9.02 36.70 9.29
N ASP A 186 -8.57 37.95 9.15
CA ASP A 186 -7.14 38.26 9.17
C ASP A 186 -6.67 38.32 10.63
N PRO A 187 -5.80 37.39 11.08
CA PRO A 187 -5.37 37.31 12.48
C PRO A 187 -4.47 38.48 12.91
N LYS A 188 -4.12 39.43 12.02
CA LYS A 188 -3.41 40.63 12.49
C LYS A 188 -4.39 41.60 13.17
N PRO A 189 -4.25 41.88 14.49
CA PRO A 189 -5.04 42.90 15.15
C PRO A 189 -4.67 44.29 14.63
N LYS A 190 -5.65 45.19 14.69
CA LYS A 190 -5.59 46.56 14.20
C LYS A 190 -6.26 47.50 15.18
N CYS A 191 -5.92 48.78 15.10
CA CYS A 191 -6.46 49.87 15.89
C CYS A 191 -6.35 51.13 15.03
N ASP A 192 -7.41 51.95 14.96
CA ASP A 192 -7.43 53.15 14.11
C ASP A 192 -6.95 54.42 14.84
N ASP A 193 -7.01 54.45 16.18
CA ASP A 193 -6.77 55.64 17.02
C ASP A 193 -5.50 55.56 17.88
N SER A 194 -4.67 54.52 17.67
CA SER A 194 -3.40 54.28 18.38
C SER A 194 -3.53 54.03 19.89
N THR A 195 -4.71 53.61 20.36
CA THR A 195 -4.89 53.11 21.74
C THR A 195 -4.19 51.77 22.00
N MET A 196 -3.98 50.94 20.98
CA MET A 196 -3.28 49.66 21.07
C MET A 196 -1.75 49.85 21.19
N PRO A 197 -1.11 49.32 22.24
CA PRO A 197 0.35 49.34 22.37
C PRO A 197 1.05 48.65 21.18
N PRO A 198 2.25 49.12 20.76
CA PRO A 198 2.94 48.58 19.59
C PRO A 198 3.50 47.16 19.79
N GLU A 199 3.75 46.49 18.67
CA GLU A 199 4.51 45.24 18.57
C GLU A 199 5.95 45.45 19.09
N ASN A 200 6.47 44.50 19.88
CA ASN A 200 7.84 44.52 20.39
C ASN A 200 8.68 43.45 19.65
N PRO A 201 9.65 43.82 18.80
CA PRO A 201 10.49 42.83 18.10
C PRO A 201 11.49 42.08 18.99
N ASP A 202 11.89 42.69 20.12
CA ASP A 202 13.01 42.26 20.96
C ASP A 202 12.56 41.55 22.26
N GLY A 203 11.25 41.36 22.46
CA GLY A 203 10.66 40.73 23.64
C GLY A 203 9.13 40.70 23.56
N TYR A 204 8.45 40.44 24.68
CA TYR A 204 6.98 40.49 24.74
C TYR A 204 6.45 41.93 24.61
N SER A 205 5.31 42.11 23.95
CA SER A 205 4.59 43.38 23.86
C SER A 205 3.87 43.71 25.18
N ALA A 206 3.58 44.99 25.39
CA ALA A 206 2.65 45.43 26.44
C ALA A 206 1.19 44.99 26.14
N PHE A 207 0.90 44.55 24.90
CA PHE A 207 -0.37 43.99 24.48
C PHE A 207 -0.14 42.56 23.98
N ALA A 208 -0.11 41.60 24.90
CA ALA A 208 0.34 40.22 24.70
C ALA A 208 -0.43 39.44 23.61
N LEU A 209 -1.60 39.92 23.18
CA LEU A 209 -2.31 39.39 22.02
C LEU A 209 -1.49 39.51 20.71
N HIS A 210 -0.62 40.52 20.57
CA HIS A 210 0.34 40.57 19.46
C HIS A 210 1.28 39.36 19.46
N ASP A 211 1.85 39.05 20.62
CA ASP A 211 2.80 37.95 20.79
C ASP A 211 2.12 36.60 20.57
N TRP A 212 0.84 36.48 20.97
CA TRP A 212 0.03 35.28 20.76
C TRP A 212 -0.15 34.94 19.27
N PHE A 213 -0.42 35.96 18.44
CA PHE A 213 -0.55 35.79 16.99
C PHE A 213 0.79 35.48 16.32
N ASP A 214 1.89 36.10 16.77
CA ASP A 214 3.22 35.81 16.23
C ASP A 214 3.70 34.41 16.63
N LEU A 215 3.48 33.96 17.87
CA LEU A 215 3.74 32.58 18.29
C LEU A 215 2.96 31.58 17.43
N ASN A 216 1.66 31.79 17.19
CA ASN A 216 0.86 30.93 16.32
C ASN A 216 1.35 30.95 14.85
N MET A 217 1.80 32.10 14.35
CA MET A 217 2.42 32.21 13.02
C MET A 217 3.78 31.50 12.95
N ARG A 218 4.55 31.45 14.03
CA ARG A 218 5.81 30.70 14.12
C ARG A 218 5.55 29.20 14.20
N SER A 219 4.60 28.73 15.01
CA SER A 219 4.26 27.30 15.12
C SER A 219 3.67 26.73 13.83
N SER A 220 2.92 27.54 13.06
CA SER A 220 2.45 27.11 11.74
C SER A 220 3.59 26.85 10.73
N GLN A 221 4.82 27.26 11.05
CA GLN A 221 6.02 27.03 10.25
C GLN A 221 6.94 25.94 10.82
N THR A 222 6.73 25.45 12.06
CA THR A 222 7.52 24.34 12.64
C THR A 222 6.93 22.97 12.40
N VAL A 223 5.64 22.88 12.04
CA VAL A 223 5.00 21.65 11.56
C VAL A 223 5.34 21.38 10.09
N GLU A 224 5.53 20.12 9.72
CA GLU A 224 5.66 19.67 8.32
C GLU A 224 4.41 18.85 7.91
N PRO A 225 3.69 19.21 6.83
CA PRO A 225 3.87 20.41 6.01
C PRO A 225 3.40 21.69 6.72
N CYS A 226 4.11 22.80 6.48
CA CYS A 226 3.82 24.10 7.09
C CYS A 226 2.39 24.56 6.77
N ARG A 227 1.65 25.05 7.77
CA ARG A 227 0.26 25.47 7.65
C ARG A 227 0.16 26.98 7.40
N GLN A 228 -0.79 27.41 6.57
CA GLN A 228 -0.95 28.82 6.22
C GLN A 228 -1.88 29.53 7.22
N PHE A 229 -1.28 30.28 8.14
CA PHE A 229 -2.02 31.06 9.14
C PHE A 229 -2.67 32.31 8.51
N ARG A 230 -1.87 33.24 7.97
CA ARG A 230 -2.38 34.52 7.42
C ARG A 230 -2.86 34.39 5.96
N ILE A 231 -4.04 33.80 5.75
CA ILE A 231 -4.64 33.55 4.43
C ILE A 231 -5.55 34.68 3.92
N ALA A 232 -6.41 35.26 4.77
CA ALA A 232 -7.54 36.12 4.34
C ALA A 232 -7.17 37.23 3.32
N PRO A 233 -6.11 38.04 3.52
CA PRO A 233 -5.75 39.12 2.61
C PRO A 233 -5.21 38.69 1.24
N ARG A 234 -5.06 37.38 1.00
CA ARG A 234 -4.43 36.79 -0.20
C ARG A 234 -5.45 36.14 -1.14
N ILE A 235 -6.66 35.84 -0.65
CA ILE A 235 -7.68 35.05 -1.38
C ILE A 235 -8.10 35.72 -2.67
N GLU A 236 -8.42 37.03 -2.64
CA GLU A 236 -8.83 37.80 -3.83
C GLU A 236 -7.75 37.75 -4.94
N ARG A 237 -6.47 37.87 -4.54
CA ARG A 237 -5.33 37.75 -5.45
C ARG A 237 -5.20 36.32 -5.99
N TRP A 238 -5.34 35.31 -5.14
CA TRP A 238 -5.23 33.91 -5.55
C TRP A 238 -6.34 33.48 -6.51
N MET A 239 -7.58 33.93 -6.29
CA MET A 239 -8.69 33.71 -7.23
C MET A 239 -8.38 34.31 -8.62
N LYS A 240 -7.86 35.55 -8.67
CA LYS A 240 -7.41 36.20 -9.92
C LYS A 240 -6.27 35.43 -10.60
N GLU A 241 -5.31 34.91 -9.82
CA GLU A 241 -4.20 34.11 -10.32
C GLU A 241 -4.57 32.65 -10.69
N ILE A 242 -5.83 32.22 -10.49
CA ILE A 242 -6.35 30.91 -10.89
C ILE A 242 -7.24 31.01 -12.13
N GLY A 243 -7.99 32.11 -12.28
CA GLY A 243 -8.85 32.37 -13.44
C GLY A 243 -10.33 32.61 -13.11
N PHE A 244 -10.70 32.73 -11.83
CA PHE A 244 -12.06 33.12 -11.44
C PHE A 244 -12.39 34.53 -11.98
N VAL A 245 -13.67 34.75 -12.29
CA VAL A 245 -14.22 36.05 -12.75
C VAL A 245 -15.19 36.62 -11.71
N ASP A 246 -15.67 37.85 -11.93
CA ASP A 246 -16.60 38.58 -11.06
C ASP A 246 -16.19 38.64 -9.57
N ILE A 247 -14.87 38.63 -9.34
CA ILE A 247 -14.28 38.54 -8.00
C ILE A 247 -14.60 39.81 -7.20
N GLN A 248 -15.23 39.62 -6.04
CA GLN A 248 -15.58 40.70 -5.12
C GLN A 248 -15.08 40.36 -3.72
N GLN A 249 -14.28 41.25 -3.14
CA GLN A 249 -13.83 41.20 -1.76
C GLN A 249 -14.56 42.28 -0.95
N ARG A 250 -15.24 41.86 0.12
CA ARG A 250 -15.78 42.73 1.17
C ARG A 250 -14.95 42.56 2.44
N LYS A 251 -14.80 43.64 3.20
CA LYS A 251 -14.13 43.64 4.50
C LYS A 251 -15.04 44.25 5.55
N PHE A 252 -15.16 43.58 6.68
CA PHE A 252 -15.89 44.02 7.86
C PHE A 252 -14.90 44.13 9.03
N LYS A 253 -15.13 45.05 9.97
CA LYS A 253 -14.34 45.12 11.20
C LYS A 253 -15.00 44.24 12.27
N VAL A 254 -14.20 43.44 12.97
CA VAL A 254 -14.63 42.63 14.11
C VAL A 254 -13.92 43.16 15.36
N PRO A 255 -14.59 43.94 16.22
CA PRO A 255 -14.03 44.41 17.48
C PRO A 255 -13.61 43.22 18.34
N THR A 256 -12.44 43.28 18.97
CA THR A 256 -11.97 42.22 19.87
C THR A 256 -12.81 42.13 21.14
N ASN A 257 -13.36 43.26 21.61
CA ASN A 257 -14.18 43.37 22.82
C ASN A 257 -15.27 44.47 22.71
N PRO A 258 -16.14 44.67 23.73
CA PRO A 258 -17.24 45.64 23.72
C PRO A 258 -16.88 47.14 23.75
N TRP A 259 -15.69 47.55 23.31
CA TRP A 259 -15.31 48.97 23.25
C TRP A 259 -16.14 49.88 22.31
N PRO A 260 -16.78 49.41 21.21
CA PRO A 260 -17.50 50.32 20.31
C PRO A 260 -18.67 51.05 20.98
N THR A 261 -18.94 52.27 20.53
CA THR A 261 -20.09 53.08 20.98
C THR A 261 -21.38 52.78 20.22
N ASP A 262 -21.29 52.18 19.04
CA ASP A 262 -22.45 51.64 18.31
C ASP A 262 -22.91 50.32 18.94
N GLU A 263 -24.19 50.23 19.35
CA GLU A 263 -24.70 49.09 20.10
C GLU A 263 -24.65 47.76 19.33
N HIS A 264 -24.74 47.76 18.00
CA HIS A 264 -24.62 46.53 17.20
C HIS A 264 -23.17 46.05 17.14
N MET A 265 -22.22 46.94 16.85
CA MET A 265 -20.79 46.63 16.87
C MET A 265 -20.29 46.26 18.26
N LYS A 266 -20.85 46.86 19.32
CA LYS A 266 -20.61 46.55 20.73
C LYS A 266 -21.12 45.17 21.11
N GLN A 267 -22.30 44.78 20.63
CA GLN A 267 -22.82 43.42 20.81
C GLN A 267 -21.96 42.39 20.06
N ILE A 268 -21.53 42.69 18.83
CA ILE A 268 -20.53 41.87 18.10
C ILE A 268 -19.22 41.76 18.89
N GLY A 269 -18.75 42.87 19.49
CA GLY A 269 -17.57 42.89 20.35
C GLY A 269 -17.71 42.01 21.59
N ALA A 270 -18.91 41.90 22.19
CA ALA A 270 -19.18 40.99 23.30
C ALA A 270 -19.15 39.51 22.88
N TRP A 271 -19.71 39.18 21.72
CA TRP A 271 -19.59 37.85 21.14
C TRP A 271 -18.13 37.50 20.79
N SER A 272 -17.36 38.47 20.28
CA SER A 272 -15.94 38.29 19.97
C SER A 272 -15.09 38.10 21.24
N GLU A 273 -15.28 38.93 22.27
CA GLU A 273 -14.63 38.78 23.60
C GLU A 273 -14.85 37.37 24.14
N ARG A 274 -16.10 36.88 24.09
CA ARG A 274 -16.44 35.53 24.53
C ARG A 274 -15.81 34.44 23.67
N ASN A 275 -15.93 34.53 22.33
CA ASN A 275 -15.32 33.59 21.38
C ASN A 275 -13.80 33.46 21.60
N TRP A 276 -13.11 34.58 21.85
CA TRP A 276 -11.70 34.58 22.18
C TRP A 276 -11.42 33.86 23.50
N LEU A 277 -12.10 34.23 24.58
CA LEU A 277 -11.83 33.69 25.91
C LEU A 277 -12.13 32.18 26.02
N GLU A 278 -13.12 31.67 25.28
CA GLU A 278 -13.48 30.25 25.26
C GLU A 278 -12.55 29.41 24.38
N GLY A 279 -12.06 29.95 23.25
CA GLY A 279 -11.16 29.24 22.33
C GLY A 279 -9.67 29.32 22.66
N LEU A 280 -9.23 30.33 23.42
CA LEU A 280 -7.81 30.69 23.55
C LEU A 280 -6.90 29.53 23.97
N SER A 281 -7.32 28.68 24.92
CA SER A 281 -6.52 27.54 25.38
C SER A 281 -6.44 26.42 24.33
N GLY A 282 -7.57 26.10 23.69
CA GLY A 282 -7.65 25.13 22.59
C GLY A 282 -6.76 25.52 21.40
N TRP A 283 -6.77 26.79 21.02
CA TRP A 283 -5.90 27.32 19.96
C TRP A 283 -4.44 27.48 20.37
N SER A 284 -4.10 27.39 21.66
CA SER A 284 -2.72 27.59 22.14
C SER A 284 -1.96 26.29 22.42
N TYR A 285 -2.62 25.25 22.92
CA TYR A 285 -1.92 24.07 23.44
C TYR A 285 -1.02 23.40 22.39
N LYS A 286 -1.56 22.70 21.37
CA LYS A 286 -0.70 22.03 20.37
C LYS A 286 0.24 23.01 19.64
N PRO A 287 -0.19 24.21 19.21
CA PRO A 287 0.71 25.19 18.57
C PRO A 287 1.93 25.61 19.42
N LEU A 288 1.76 25.98 20.69
CA LEU A 288 2.88 26.43 21.52
C LEU A 288 3.70 25.25 22.11
N LEU A 289 3.07 24.09 22.36
CA LEU A 289 3.80 22.86 22.68
C LEU A 289 4.75 22.46 21.53
N ALA A 290 4.35 22.67 20.27
CA ALA A 290 5.20 22.47 19.09
C ALA A 290 6.33 23.52 18.93
N LEU A 291 6.33 24.59 19.74
CA LEU A 291 7.46 25.51 19.93
C LEU A 291 8.33 25.16 21.16
N GLY A 292 8.04 24.05 21.84
CA GLY A 292 8.79 23.58 23.01
C GLY A 292 8.38 24.22 24.35
N TRP A 293 7.27 24.97 24.39
CA TRP A 293 6.70 25.47 25.64
C TRP A 293 6.09 24.32 26.46
N SER A 294 5.97 24.48 27.77
CA SER A 294 5.16 23.60 28.61
C SER A 294 3.75 24.16 28.86
N LYS A 295 2.78 23.28 29.16
CA LYS A 295 1.39 23.72 29.46
C LYS A 295 1.30 24.78 30.58
N PRO A 296 2.06 24.72 31.69
CA PRO A 296 2.07 25.78 32.70
C PRO A 296 2.56 27.13 32.17
N GLU A 297 3.60 27.16 31.34
CA GLU A 297 4.10 28.41 30.73
C GLU A 297 3.07 29.01 29.77
N ILE A 298 2.38 28.15 29.00
CA ILE A 298 1.27 28.57 28.13
C ILE A 298 0.16 29.21 28.99
N GLU A 299 -0.36 28.54 30.03
CA GLU A 299 -1.45 29.12 30.83
C GLU A 299 -1.06 30.41 31.56
N VAL A 300 0.18 30.55 32.03
CA VAL A 300 0.69 31.80 32.60
C VAL A 300 0.68 32.92 31.56
N PHE A 301 1.22 32.69 30.36
CA PHE A 301 1.19 33.65 29.26
C PHE A 301 -0.25 34.02 28.85
N LEU A 302 -1.16 33.04 28.82
CA LEU A 302 -2.56 33.28 28.50
C LEU A 302 -3.30 34.14 29.54
N VAL A 303 -2.79 34.34 30.77
CA VAL A 303 -3.34 35.35 31.70
C VAL A 303 -3.19 36.76 31.12
N ASP A 304 -2.02 37.10 30.57
CA ASP A 304 -1.74 38.41 30.01
C ASP A 304 -2.43 38.61 28.65
N VAL A 305 -2.56 37.55 27.86
CA VAL A 305 -3.35 37.56 26.61
C VAL A 305 -4.85 37.78 26.90
N ARG A 306 -5.43 37.08 27.89
CA ARG A 306 -6.82 37.30 28.34
C ARG A 306 -7.01 38.75 28.81
N ARG A 307 -6.08 39.29 29.61
CA ARG A 307 -6.11 40.71 30.03
C ARG A 307 -6.07 41.67 28.84
N SER A 308 -5.27 41.37 27.82
CA SER A 308 -5.17 42.16 26.59
C SER A 308 -6.48 42.15 25.79
N ILE A 309 -7.12 40.97 25.64
CA ILE A 309 -8.43 40.84 24.98
C ILE A 309 -9.50 41.66 25.71
N GLN A 310 -9.51 41.62 27.04
CA GLN A 310 -10.53 42.27 27.88
C GLN A 310 -10.30 43.77 28.13
N ASP A 311 -9.19 44.36 27.66
CA ASP A 311 -8.92 45.78 27.86
C ASP A 311 -9.75 46.65 26.90
N ARG A 312 -10.82 47.23 27.44
CA ARG A 312 -11.75 48.11 26.71
C ARG A 312 -11.20 49.51 26.45
N ASN A 313 -10.04 49.86 27.01
CA ASN A 313 -9.31 51.08 26.65
C ASN A 313 -8.51 50.89 25.34
N VAL A 314 -8.32 49.65 24.88
CA VAL A 314 -7.63 49.32 23.63
C VAL A 314 -8.66 49.01 22.54
N HIS A 315 -8.88 49.98 21.65
CA HIS A 315 -9.88 49.92 20.58
C HIS A 315 -9.40 49.04 19.40
N SER A 316 -9.18 47.76 19.69
CA SER A 316 -8.63 46.78 18.76
C SER A 316 -9.71 46.00 18.00
N TYR A 317 -9.40 45.63 16.76
CA TYR A 317 -10.29 44.87 15.88
C TYR A 317 -9.47 44.02 14.88
N MET A 318 -10.14 43.10 14.18
CA MET A 318 -9.60 42.36 13.04
C MET A 318 -10.44 42.61 11.78
N ASP A 319 -9.85 42.45 10.60
CA ASP A 319 -10.59 42.45 9.34
C ASP A 319 -11.19 41.04 9.10
N TYR A 320 -12.52 40.95 8.98
CA TYR A 320 -13.19 39.78 8.41
C TYR A 320 -13.41 39.98 6.91
N TYR A 321 -12.89 39.05 6.11
CA TYR A 321 -12.94 39.05 4.66
C TYR A 321 -14.03 38.10 4.18
N VAL A 322 -14.92 38.61 3.32
CA VAL A 322 -15.80 37.77 2.49
C VAL A 322 -15.35 37.96 1.04
N VAL A 323 -14.79 36.92 0.44
CA VAL A 323 -14.26 36.95 -0.92
C VAL A 323 -15.01 35.93 -1.76
N LYS A 324 -15.72 36.40 -2.78
CA LYS A 324 -16.44 35.56 -3.74
C LYS A 324 -15.88 35.72 -5.15
N GLY A 325 -16.07 34.70 -5.98
CA GLY A 325 -15.78 34.70 -7.41
C GLY A 325 -16.61 33.66 -8.16
N ALA A 326 -16.70 33.76 -9.48
CA ALA A 326 -17.43 32.86 -10.36
C ALA A 326 -16.50 32.09 -11.30
N LEU A 327 -16.91 30.89 -11.74
CA LEU A 327 -16.25 30.17 -12.83
C LEU A 327 -16.72 30.75 -14.19
N PRO A 328 -15.82 31.00 -15.16
CA PRO A 328 -16.22 31.56 -16.46
C PRO A 328 -17.28 30.71 -17.20
N ASN A 329 -18.34 31.36 -17.69
CA ASN A 329 -19.32 30.73 -18.57
C ASN A 329 -18.66 30.25 -19.88
N ARG A 330 -19.03 29.05 -20.37
CA ARG A 330 -18.44 28.44 -21.59
C ARG A 330 -18.53 29.35 -22.83
N GLN A 331 -19.54 30.22 -22.92
CA GLN A 331 -19.66 31.22 -24.00
C GLN A 331 -18.56 32.29 -23.94
N CYS A 332 -18.18 32.75 -22.74
CA CYS A 332 -17.08 33.71 -22.54
C CYS A 332 -15.73 33.10 -22.90
N CYS A 333 -15.53 31.79 -22.68
CA CYS A 333 -14.30 31.09 -23.05
C CYS A 333 -14.02 31.17 -24.55
N ASN A 334 -15.04 31.08 -25.41
CA ASN A 334 -14.87 31.27 -26.86
C ASN A 334 -14.45 32.70 -27.21
N TRP A 335 -15.01 33.72 -26.56
CA TRP A 335 -14.64 35.12 -26.79
C TRP A 335 -13.23 35.45 -26.29
N LEU A 336 -12.83 34.90 -25.14
CA LEU A 336 -11.45 35.02 -24.61
C LEU A 336 -10.43 34.26 -25.46
N ALA A 337 -10.74 33.04 -25.91
CA ALA A 337 -9.86 32.29 -26.83
C ALA A 337 -9.71 33.02 -28.18
N TYR A 338 -10.78 33.63 -28.69
CA TYR A 338 -10.75 34.47 -29.88
C TYR A 338 -9.92 35.75 -29.66
N ALA A 339 -10.12 36.46 -28.55
CA ALA A 339 -9.33 37.65 -28.22
C ALA A 339 -7.82 37.36 -28.03
N ILE A 340 -7.49 36.25 -27.35
CA ILE A 340 -6.09 35.83 -27.12
C ILE A 340 -5.43 35.38 -28.42
N SER A 341 -6.13 34.65 -29.29
CA SER A 341 -5.57 34.24 -30.60
C SER A 341 -5.38 35.44 -31.54
N GLN A 342 -6.28 36.42 -31.52
CA GLN A 342 -6.10 37.70 -32.23
C GLN A 342 -4.89 38.49 -31.70
N LEU A 343 -4.76 38.66 -30.37
CA LEU A 343 -3.63 39.37 -29.74
C LEU A 343 -2.26 38.71 -30.02
N MET A 344 -2.21 37.38 -30.14
CA MET A 344 -0.97 36.64 -30.45
C MET A 344 -0.47 36.83 -31.89
N SER A 345 -1.26 37.41 -32.80
CA SER A 345 -0.89 37.56 -34.22
C SER A 345 0.18 38.64 -34.47
N PHE A 346 0.20 39.72 -33.69
CA PHE A 346 1.08 40.88 -33.93
C PHE A 346 2.46 40.82 -33.24
N GLY A 347 2.76 39.75 -32.49
CA GLY A 347 3.91 39.71 -31.57
C GLY A 347 5.30 39.37 -32.16
N ARG A 348 5.43 39.09 -33.46
CA ARG A 348 6.61 38.36 -34.02
C ARG A 348 7.67 39.17 -34.78
N HIS A 349 7.72 40.50 -34.65
CA HIS A 349 8.77 41.33 -35.29
C HIS A 349 9.35 42.51 -34.46
N ALA A 350 8.91 42.73 -33.22
CA ALA A 350 9.19 43.99 -32.49
C ALA A 350 10.21 43.90 -31.33
N TYR A 351 10.98 42.81 -31.20
CA TYR A 351 11.92 42.61 -30.06
C TYR A 351 13.39 42.33 -30.48
N ARG A 352 13.95 43.19 -31.35
CA ARG A 352 15.40 43.28 -31.62
C ARG A 352 15.91 44.72 -31.78
N GLN A 353 15.63 45.61 -30.82
CA GLN A 353 16.46 46.78 -30.45
C GLN A 353 15.80 47.61 -29.32
N ALA A 354 16.20 47.41 -28.07
CA ALA A 354 15.98 48.37 -26.95
C ALA A 354 16.72 47.91 -25.67
N LEU A 355 18.02 48.20 -25.54
CA LEU A 355 18.75 48.07 -24.28
C LEU A 355 19.54 49.36 -24.00
N LYS A 356 19.02 50.21 -23.11
CA LYS A 356 19.74 51.26 -22.36
C LYS A 356 18.81 51.90 -21.30
N PRO A 357 19.19 51.94 -20.01
CA PRO A 357 18.41 52.58 -18.95
C PRO A 357 18.91 54.00 -18.58
N PRO A 358 18.06 54.88 -18.03
CA PRO A 358 18.48 56.12 -17.39
C PRO A 358 18.31 56.14 -15.84
N VAL A 359 19.45 56.15 -15.14
CA VAL A 359 19.81 57.03 -13.99
C VAL A 359 18.72 57.46 -12.95
N ILE A 360 18.82 56.88 -11.73
CA ILE A 360 18.70 57.42 -10.32
C ILE A 360 18.39 58.93 -10.08
N PRO A 361 17.87 59.38 -8.89
CA PRO A 361 18.14 58.83 -7.53
C PRO A 361 17.03 58.83 -6.44
N THR A 362 17.22 57.97 -5.42
CA THR A 362 16.73 58.10 -4.02
C THR A 362 17.77 57.51 -3.05
N PRO A 363 17.85 57.94 -1.77
CA PRO A 363 19.12 57.96 -1.03
C PRO A 363 19.49 56.74 -0.15
N ASP A 364 20.81 56.56 -0.03
CA ASP A 364 21.59 56.20 1.17
C ASP A 364 21.23 54.94 1.98
N HIS A 365 21.69 53.80 1.45
CA HIS A 365 22.17 52.70 2.31
C HIS A 365 23.67 52.88 2.61
N PRO A 366 24.14 52.62 3.85
CA PRO A 366 25.54 52.87 4.22
C PRO A 366 26.49 51.91 3.49
N TRP A 367 27.40 52.46 2.68
CA TRP A 367 28.33 51.67 1.87
C TRP A 367 29.51 51.16 2.72
N VAL A 368 29.43 49.91 3.17
CA VAL A 368 30.56 49.20 3.79
C VAL A 368 31.60 48.94 2.69
N SER A 369 32.75 49.61 2.76
CA SER A 369 33.81 49.43 1.76
C SER A 369 34.38 48.01 1.78
N ASP A 370 34.79 47.51 0.62
CA ASP A 370 35.45 46.20 0.50
C ASP A 370 36.72 46.10 1.36
N ASP A 371 37.41 47.22 1.63
CA ASP A 371 38.52 47.28 2.58
C ASP A 371 38.09 47.04 4.03
N LEU A 372 36.98 47.64 4.48
CA LEU A 372 36.43 47.39 5.82
C LEU A 372 35.92 45.94 5.92
N LEU A 373 35.28 45.44 4.86
CA LEU A 373 34.80 44.07 4.73
C LEU A 373 35.96 43.06 4.77
N ALA A 374 37.04 43.31 4.03
CA ALA A 374 38.26 42.50 4.01
C ALA A 374 39.12 42.63 5.28
N ALA A 375 39.10 43.78 5.96
CA ALA A 375 39.75 43.95 7.26
C ALA A 375 38.99 43.22 8.37
N THR A 376 37.65 43.28 8.34
CA THR A 376 36.78 42.53 9.26
C THR A 376 36.90 41.03 9.02
N PHE A 377 36.92 40.59 7.76
CA PHE A 377 37.17 39.19 7.40
C PHE A 377 38.56 38.71 7.83
N ARG A 378 39.62 39.54 7.69
CA ARG A 378 40.97 39.22 8.21
C ARG A 378 40.99 39.12 9.75
N ARG A 379 40.32 40.03 10.46
CA ARG A 379 40.17 39.94 11.93
C ARG A 379 39.43 38.67 12.36
N PHE A 380 38.40 38.26 11.62
CA PHE A 380 37.65 37.03 11.87
C PHE A 380 38.48 35.78 11.57
N ALA A 381 39.17 35.72 10.42
CA ALA A 381 39.96 34.58 9.97
C ALA A 381 41.21 34.29 10.82
N HIS A 382 41.75 35.31 11.50
CA HIS A 382 42.88 35.18 12.43
C HIS A 382 42.47 35.15 13.92
N GLY A 383 41.16 35.15 14.22
CA GLY A 383 40.67 34.96 15.58
C GLY A 383 40.92 33.55 16.10
N GLN A 384 41.50 33.42 17.31
CA GLN A 384 41.74 32.11 17.91
C GLN A 384 40.43 31.35 18.20
N ARG A 385 40.51 30.01 18.11
CA ARG A 385 39.40 29.08 18.39
C ARG A 385 38.76 29.33 19.76
N ARG A 386 37.52 29.84 19.78
CA ARG A 386 36.58 29.52 20.86
C ARG A 386 35.97 28.14 20.56
N HIS A 387 36.00 27.24 21.55
CA HIS A 387 35.31 25.95 21.46
C HIS A 387 33.80 26.16 21.67
N GLY A 388 32.95 25.33 21.05
CA GLY A 388 31.53 25.22 21.40
C GLY A 388 30.51 25.89 20.45
N SER A 389 30.56 25.63 19.15
CA SER A 389 29.38 25.85 18.28
C SER A 389 29.32 24.83 17.13
N CYS A 390 28.12 24.30 16.86
CA CYS A 390 27.90 23.25 15.86
C CYS A 390 27.57 23.79 14.46
N VAL A 391 28.13 24.95 14.09
CA VAL A 391 27.91 25.56 12.78
C VAL A 391 28.92 25.00 11.76
N PRO A 392 28.49 24.42 10.63
CA PRO A 392 29.41 23.85 9.64
C PRO A 392 30.26 24.94 8.96
N GLY A 393 31.58 24.78 9.01
CA GLY A 393 32.53 25.79 8.54
C GLY A 393 32.47 26.10 7.04
N PRO A 394 33.14 27.17 6.56
CA PRO A 394 32.92 27.76 5.23
C PRO A 394 33.08 26.79 4.05
N LEU A 395 33.97 25.80 4.13
CA LEU A 395 34.17 24.79 3.09
C LEU A 395 32.98 23.81 2.98
N GLU A 396 32.36 23.47 4.10
CA GLU A 396 31.18 22.61 4.16
C GLU A 396 29.92 23.38 3.73
N ALA A 397 29.81 24.66 4.11
CA ALA A 397 28.81 25.57 3.54
C ALA A 397 28.95 25.69 2.01
N ARG A 398 30.18 25.80 1.47
CA ARG A 398 30.43 25.81 0.01
C ARG A 398 30.03 24.50 -0.67
N ARG A 399 30.29 23.33 -0.06
CA ARG A 399 29.83 22.02 -0.56
C ARG A 399 28.30 21.93 -0.60
N ARG A 400 27.61 22.41 0.44
CA ARG A 400 26.14 22.44 0.51
C ARG A 400 25.54 23.40 -0.52
N LEU A 401 26.15 24.57 -0.73
CA LEU A 401 25.76 25.51 -1.78
C LEU A 401 25.94 24.93 -3.18
N ALA A 402 27.09 24.29 -3.45
CA ALA A 402 27.36 23.62 -4.73
C ALA A 402 26.36 22.49 -5.01
N ARG A 403 26.03 21.66 -4.01
CA ARG A 403 24.97 20.64 -4.14
C ARG A 403 23.61 21.26 -4.49
N ARG A 404 23.19 22.29 -3.76
CA ARG A 404 21.93 23.02 -4.04
C ARG A 404 21.89 23.65 -5.44
N ARG A 405 23.02 24.16 -5.93
CA ARG A 405 23.11 24.76 -7.27
C ARG A 405 23.05 23.73 -8.39
N ASN A 406 23.52 22.50 -8.15
CA ASN A 406 23.43 21.41 -9.11
C ASN A 406 22.05 20.73 -9.12
N THR A 407 21.35 20.61 -7.99
CA THR A 407 19.94 20.14 -8.00
C THR A 407 18.99 21.14 -8.66
N ALA A 408 19.24 22.45 -8.52
CA ALA A 408 18.44 23.49 -9.18
C ALA A 408 18.51 23.49 -10.72
N LEU A 409 19.42 22.71 -11.33
CA LEU A 409 19.56 22.58 -12.79
C LEU A 409 19.00 21.25 -13.35
N ALA A 410 18.47 20.37 -12.50
CA ALA A 410 17.98 19.04 -12.88
C ALA A 410 16.45 18.98 -13.13
N GLY A 411 15.79 20.13 -13.25
CA GLY A 411 14.33 20.27 -13.11
C GLY A 411 13.58 20.91 -14.27
N PHE A 412 13.99 20.72 -15.52
CA PHE A 412 13.22 21.09 -16.71
C PHE A 412 13.43 20.10 -17.87
N GLY A 413 12.34 19.53 -18.39
CA GLY A 413 12.39 18.63 -19.55
C GLY A 413 11.11 17.80 -19.71
N GLY A 414 10.15 18.29 -20.49
CA GLY A 414 9.07 17.47 -21.04
C GLY A 414 9.52 16.76 -22.32
N ALA A 415 8.83 15.67 -22.69
CA ALA A 415 9.12 14.89 -23.89
C ALA A 415 8.39 15.47 -25.14
N PRO A 416 8.61 14.89 -26.34
CA PRO A 416 9.90 14.86 -27.04
C PRO A 416 9.83 15.69 -28.33
N ALA A 417 11.00 16.02 -28.88
CA ALA A 417 11.14 16.58 -30.23
C ALA A 417 12.38 15.99 -30.92
N ASP A 418 12.33 15.89 -32.24
CA ASP A 418 13.32 15.18 -33.05
C ASP A 418 14.70 15.89 -33.17
N ASP A 419 15.60 15.16 -33.84
CA ASP A 419 16.92 15.55 -34.34
C ASP A 419 18.11 15.58 -33.36
N ILE A 420 18.85 14.46 -33.38
CA ILE A 420 20.13 14.25 -32.68
C ILE A 420 21.28 15.09 -33.27
N ALA A 421 21.13 15.72 -34.45
CA ALA A 421 22.20 16.47 -35.12
C ALA A 421 22.75 17.66 -34.30
N CYS A 422 22.03 18.15 -33.29
CA CYS A 422 22.51 19.24 -32.43
C CYS A 422 23.68 18.86 -31.50
N LEU A 423 24.02 17.58 -31.35
CA LEU A 423 25.16 17.13 -30.52
C LEU A 423 26.54 17.31 -31.17
N PHE A 424 26.60 17.59 -32.48
CA PHE A 424 27.87 17.76 -33.20
C PHE A 424 28.01 19.17 -33.76
N GLY A 425 29.18 19.78 -33.54
CA GLY A 425 29.46 21.17 -33.89
C GLY A 425 29.35 21.49 -35.38
N ARG A 426 29.36 22.78 -35.71
CA ARG A 426 28.86 23.41 -36.95
C ARG A 426 29.37 22.88 -38.31
N ASN A 427 30.35 21.97 -38.35
CA ASN A 427 30.88 21.32 -39.56
C ASN A 427 30.72 19.78 -39.58
N GLY A 428 29.93 19.17 -38.67
CA GLY A 428 29.78 17.72 -38.53
C GLY A 428 29.00 16.99 -39.64
N ARG A 429 29.13 17.40 -40.91
CA ARG A 429 28.41 16.84 -42.08
C ARG A 429 29.34 16.29 -43.15
N GLU A 430 30.29 15.44 -42.77
CA GLU A 430 30.99 14.54 -43.70
C GLU A 430 31.54 13.32 -42.97
N HIS A 431 31.62 12.20 -43.68
CA HIS A 431 31.82 10.83 -43.16
C HIS A 431 30.61 10.36 -42.29
N MET A 432 30.00 9.20 -42.50
CA MET A 432 30.49 7.97 -43.14
C MET A 432 29.38 7.31 -44.00
N LYS A 433 29.71 6.89 -45.23
CA LYS A 433 28.81 6.16 -46.15
C LYS A 433 29.46 4.84 -46.61
N TRP A 434 28.79 3.72 -46.36
CA TRP A 434 28.81 2.40 -47.02
C TRP A 434 27.52 1.73 -46.48
N THR A 435 26.42 1.50 -47.22
CA THR A 435 26.18 0.64 -48.41
C THR A 435 26.48 -0.84 -48.13
N ASP A 436 25.68 -1.83 -48.56
CA ASP A 436 24.73 -1.88 -49.70
C ASP A 436 23.40 -2.63 -49.42
N HIS A 437 22.42 -2.47 -50.34
CA HIS A 437 21.23 -3.34 -50.49
C HIS A 437 21.52 -4.50 -51.49
N PRO A 438 20.62 -5.47 -51.78
CA PRO A 438 19.35 -5.29 -52.53
C PRO A 438 18.16 -6.10 -51.92
N TRP A 439 16.89 -6.03 -52.33
CA TRP A 439 16.18 -5.53 -53.53
C TRP A 439 14.92 -4.73 -53.09
N GLN A 440 14.62 -3.52 -53.61
CA GLN A 440 13.73 -3.23 -54.77
C GLN A 440 12.30 -3.80 -54.65
N ARG A 441 11.26 -2.96 -54.43
CA ARG A 441 10.44 -2.15 -55.40
C ARG A 441 9.32 -2.98 -56.06
N THR A 442 8.13 -2.44 -56.40
CA THR A 442 7.75 -1.04 -56.71
C THR A 442 6.28 -0.73 -56.35
N HIS A 443 5.92 0.56 -56.23
CA HIS A 443 4.54 1.06 -56.27
C HIS A 443 3.88 0.85 -57.64
N ILE A 444 2.54 0.80 -57.65
CA ILE A 444 1.69 1.59 -58.58
C ILE A 444 0.57 2.22 -57.74
N ASP A 445 0.29 3.50 -57.96
CA ASP A 445 -0.75 4.27 -57.26
C ASP A 445 -2.06 4.34 -58.07
N THR A 446 -3.21 4.63 -57.42
CA THR A 446 -4.17 5.72 -57.78
C THR A 446 -5.57 5.57 -57.13
N GLN A 447 -6.05 6.65 -56.48
CA GLN A 447 -7.35 7.36 -56.64
C GLN A 447 -8.71 6.57 -56.68
N ASP A 448 -9.85 7.09 -56.17
CA ASP A 448 -10.13 8.34 -55.45
C ASP A 448 -11.48 8.31 -54.66
N MET A 449 -11.65 9.29 -53.75
CA MET A 449 -12.91 9.93 -53.27
C MET A 449 -14.20 9.14 -52.88
N SER A 450 -14.50 9.18 -51.56
CA SER A 450 -15.85 9.46 -50.97
C SER A 450 -16.98 8.39 -51.13
N SER A 451 -18.15 8.43 -50.45
CA SER A 451 -18.82 9.47 -49.64
C SER A 451 -19.77 8.90 -48.53
N TYR A 452 -20.82 9.64 -48.14
CA TYR A 452 -21.61 9.51 -46.89
C TYR A 452 -22.73 8.44 -46.85
N ALA A 453 -23.15 8.16 -45.61
CA ALA A 453 -24.15 7.19 -45.13
C ALA A 453 -25.66 7.44 -45.45
N PHE A 454 -26.48 6.47 -44.98
CA PHE A 454 -27.93 6.49 -44.61
C PHE A 454 -29.00 5.81 -45.51
N ALA A 455 -29.87 5.05 -44.80
CA ALA A 455 -31.34 4.89 -44.97
C ALA A 455 -31.98 3.68 -45.74
N THR A 456 -32.49 2.72 -44.95
CA THR A 456 -33.88 2.17 -44.91
C THR A 456 -34.56 1.33 -46.03
N ALA A 457 -35.08 0.16 -45.60
CA ALA A 457 -36.47 -0.35 -45.71
C ALA A 457 -36.89 -1.49 -46.70
N ASP A 458 -37.48 -2.53 -46.07
CA ASP A 458 -38.73 -3.29 -46.33
C ASP A 458 -38.95 -4.33 -47.47
N THR A 459 -39.40 -5.53 -47.02
CA THR A 459 -40.34 -6.51 -47.64
C THR A 459 -39.92 -7.31 -48.90
N SER A 460 -40.35 -8.57 -49.12
CA SER A 460 -41.18 -9.53 -48.35
C SER A 460 -40.99 -11.01 -48.77
N LEU A 461 -41.33 -11.94 -47.84
CA LEU A 461 -41.87 -13.33 -47.95
C LEU A 461 -42.25 -13.91 -49.34
N PRO A 462 -42.20 -15.26 -49.59
CA PRO A 462 -42.93 -16.28 -48.76
C PRO A 462 -42.41 -17.74 -48.63
N PHE A 463 -42.74 -18.39 -47.48
CA PHE A 463 -43.06 -19.83 -47.20
C PHE A 463 -42.12 -20.98 -47.69
N TYR A 464 -42.09 -22.20 -47.12
CA TYR A 464 -42.97 -22.88 -46.14
C TYR A 464 -42.18 -23.69 -45.07
N ASP A 465 -42.86 -23.97 -43.95
CA ASP A 465 -42.50 -24.77 -42.75
C ASP A 465 -42.51 -26.32 -43.04
N HIS A 466 -42.12 -27.30 -42.19
CA HIS A 466 -42.15 -27.46 -40.72
C HIS A 466 -41.03 -28.38 -40.15
N ASN A 467 -40.84 -28.36 -38.82
CA ASN A 467 -40.22 -29.43 -38.00
C ASN A 467 -41.03 -29.66 -36.69
N PRO A 468 -40.94 -30.81 -35.98
CA PRO A 468 -41.89 -31.21 -34.90
C PRO A 468 -41.32 -31.23 -33.46
N GLU A 469 -42.20 -31.31 -32.42
CA GLU A 469 -42.06 -31.92 -31.05
C GLU A 469 -43.21 -31.44 -30.09
N PRO A 470 -43.37 -31.89 -28.80
CA PRO A 470 -43.20 -33.22 -28.17
C PRO A 470 -44.32 -33.67 -27.13
N ILE A 471 -44.33 -34.96 -26.75
CA ILE A 471 -44.67 -35.63 -25.43
C ILE A 471 -46.04 -35.43 -24.68
N ASP A 472 -46.82 -36.54 -24.57
CA ASP A 472 -47.49 -37.24 -23.40
C ASP A 472 -48.20 -36.44 -22.22
N PRO A 473 -49.09 -37.01 -21.32
CA PRO A 473 -49.33 -38.44 -21.02
C PRO A 473 -50.73 -39.00 -20.59
N ARG A 474 -50.79 -40.35 -20.54
CA ARG A 474 -51.66 -41.30 -19.73
C ARG A 474 -52.83 -42.09 -20.38
N VAL A 475 -52.53 -43.35 -20.76
CA VAL A 475 -53.01 -44.67 -20.16
C VAL A 475 -54.53 -44.85 -19.88
N PRO A 476 -55.20 -46.00 -20.19
CA PRO A 476 -54.74 -47.42 -20.40
C PRO A 476 -55.33 -48.10 -21.69
N GLU A 477 -55.30 -49.42 -22.05
CA GLU A 477 -54.65 -50.69 -21.61
C GLU A 477 -54.63 -51.82 -22.71
N GLN A 478 -54.02 -52.98 -22.39
CA GLN A 478 -54.29 -54.38 -22.83
C GLN A 478 -54.16 -54.86 -24.31
N ASN A 479 -52.98 -55.45 -24.59
CA ASN A 479 -52.75 -56.85 -25.05
C ASN A 479 -53.44 -57.47 -26.29
N ALA A 480 -52.65 -57.74 -27.35
CA ALA A 480 -52.62 -59.03 -28.09
C ALA A 480 -51.35 -59.15 -28.99
N SER A 481 -50.92 -60.38 -29.30
CA SER A 481 -49.62 -60.69 -29.97
C SER A 481 -49.75 -61.07 -31.48
N PRO A 482 -48.66 -61.00 -32.29
CA PRO A 482 -48.72 -61.11 -33.76
C PRO A 482 -48.35 -62.50 -34.35
N PRO A 483 -48.78 -62.81 -35.60
CA PRO A 483 -48.25 -63.89 -36.45
C PRO A 483 -47.25 -63.38 -37.54
N PRO A 484 -46.51 -64.27 -38.25
CA PRO A 484 -45.10 -63.98 -38.56
C PRO A 484 -44.67 -63.86 -40.04
N LYS A 485 -43.36 -63.62 -40.21
CA LYS A 485 -42.60 -63.29 -41.44
C LYS A 485 -42.65 -64.34 -42.57
N LYS A 486 -42.37 -63.87 -43.80
CA LYS A 486 -41.63 -64.64 -44.83
C LYS A 486 -40.13 -64.29 -44.78
N ASN A 487 -39.28 -65.22 -45.17
CA ASN A 487 -37.83 -65.02 -45.18
C ASN A 487 -37.36 -64.29 -46.43
N GLU A 488 -37.14 -62.99 -46.30
CA GLU A 488 -36.08 -62.31 -47.05
C GLU A 488 -34.79 -62.43 -46.22
N LEU A 489 -33.65 -62.71 -46.87
CA LEU A 489 -32.34 -62.64 -46.22
C LEU A 489 -32.12 -61.20 -45.77
N SER A 490 -31.63 -61.00 -44.54
CA SER A 490 -31.39 -59.62 -44.10
C SER A 490 -30.25 -59.00 -44.91
N GLN A 491 -30.32 -57.69 -45.10
CA GLN A 491 -29.30 -56.85 -45.74
C GLN A 491 -27.88 -57.17 -45.22
N ALA A 492 -27.76 -57.39 -43.91
CA ALA A 492 -26.54 -57.85 -43.23
C ALA A 492 -26.00 -59.21 -43.72
N GLN A 493 -26.89 -60.19 -43.96
CA GLN A 493 -26.50 -61.55 -44.38
C GLN A 493 -26.00 -61.57 -45.82
N LEU A 494 -26.56 -60.73 -46.69
CA LEU A 494 -26.07 -60.56 -48.07
C LEU A 494 -24.71 -59.84 -48.09
N PHE A 495 -24.48 -58.91 -47.17
CA PHE A 495 -23.21 -58.19 -47.04
C PHE A 495 -22.06 -59.08 -46.55
N GLU A 496 -22.28 -59.89 -45.50
CA GLU A 496 -21.26 -60.87 -45.06
C GLU A 496 -20.96 -61.92 -46.15
N GLN A 497 -21.96 -62.37 -46.92
CA GLN A 497 -21.75 -63.26 -48.07
C GLN A 497 -20.90 -62.62 -49.20
N PHE A 498 -20.89 -61.29 -49.31
CA PHE A 498 -19.95 -60.58 -50.19
C PHE A 498 -18.55 -60.51 -49.57
N LEU A 499 -18.45 -60.14 -48.29
CA LEU A 499 -17.17 -59.98 -47.58
C LEU A 499 -16.37 -61.28 -47.43
N ASP A 500 -17.05 -62.44 -47.30
CA ASP A 500 -16.43 -63.78 -47.27
C ASP A 500 -15.75 -64.17 -48.60
N ARG A 501 -16.00 -63.45 -49.69
CA ARG A 501 -15.34 -63.70 -50.97
C ARG A 501 -13.94 -63.09 -50.98
N ASN A 502 -13.02 -63.72 -51.71
CA ASN A 502 -11.61 -63.28 -51.77
C ASN A 502 -11.27 -62.41 -53.00
N ASP A 503 -12.24 -62.10 -53.84
CA ASP A 503 -12.09 -61.49 -55.18
C ASP A 503 -12.49 -60.01 -55.28
N TRP A 504 -13.06 -59.40 -54.24
CA TRP A 504 -13.49 -57.99 -54.25
C TRP A 504 -12.37 -56.98 -53.95
N GLY A 505 -12.41 -55.84 -54.62
CA GLY A 505 -11.61 -54.65 -54.34
C GLY A 505 -12.42 -53.51 -53.70
N ILE A 506 -11.78 -52.35 -53.56
CA ILE A 506 -12.33 -51.16 -52.88
C ILE A 506 -13.59 -50.63 -53.57
N GLU A 507 -13.61 -50.63 -54.91
CA GLU A 507 -14.77 -50.12 -55.66
C GLU A 507 -15.94 -51.11 -55.60
N ASP A 508 -15.69 -52.41 -55.65
CA ASP A 508 -16.71 -53.45 -55.47
C ASP A 508 -17.39 -53.35 -54.09
N ALA A 509 -16.63 -53.05 -53.03
CA ALA A 509 -17.18 -52.83 -51.69
C ALA A 509 -18.05 -51.56 -51.64
N ARG A 510 -17.61 -50.49 -52.31
CA ARG A 510 -18.35 -49.21 -52.41
C ARG A 510 -19.69 -49.39 -53.13
N ASP A 511 -19.68 -50.10 -54.25
CA ASP A 511 -20.88 -50.30 -55.07
C ASP A 511 -21.79 -51.41 -54.53
N THR A 512 -21.25 -52.41 -53.82
CA THR A 512 -22.08 -53.40 -53.09
C THR A 512 -22.81 -52.76 -51.92
N ALA A 513 -22.17 -51.87 -51.14
CA ALA A 513 -22.83 -51.13 -50.07
C ALA A 513 -23.99 -50.27 -50.62
N ARG A 514 -23.77 -49.58 -51.74
CA ARG A 514 -24.80 -48.80 -52.46
C ARG A 514 -25.94 -49.68 -52.97
N LEU A 515 -25.63 -50.82 -53.61
CA LEU A 515 -26.61 -51.73 -54.20
C LEU A 515 -27.49 -52.42 -53.14
N LEU A 516 -26.93 -52.69 -51.96
CA LEU A 516 -27.66 -53.18 -50.80
C LEU A 516 -28.33 -52.07 -49.98
N GLY A 517 -28.19 -50.79 -50.35
CA GLY A 517 -28.79 -49.66 -49.63
C GLY A 517 -28.23 -49.42 -48.22
N ILE A 518 -26.99 -49.86 -47.95
CA ILE A 518 -26.32 -49.69 -46.65
C ILE A 518 -25.73 -48.28 -46.56
N ASP A 519 -26.24 -47.47 -45.64
CA ASP A 519 -25.69 -46.15 -45.34
C ASP A 519 -24.54 -46.27 -44.34
N LEU A 520 -23.32 -46.40 -44.86
CA LEU A 520 -22.09 -46.52 -44.06
C LEU A 520 -21.88 -45.35 -43.09
N GLN A 521 -22.52 -44.19 -43.30
CA GLN A 521 -22.42 -43.03 -42.39
C GLN A 521 -23.38 -43.15 -41.19
N ARG A 522 -24.48 -43.90 -41.33
CA ARG A 522 -25.39 -44.25 -40.21
C ARG A 522 -24.97 -45.52 -39.49
N GLU A 523 -24.39 -46.46 -40.21
CA GLU A 523 -24.08 -47.81 -39.71
C GLU A 523 -22.57 -48.12 -39.86
N PRO A 524 -21.69 -47.42 -39.11
CA PRO A 524 -20.22 -47.54 -39.24
C PRO A 524 -19.69 -48.95 -38.90
N ALA A 525 -20.49 -49.81 -38.26
CA ALA A 525 -20.18 -51.23 -38.07
C ALA A 525 -19.95 -51.97 -39.41
N TYR A 526 -20.63 -51.59 -40.49
CA TYR A 526 -20.39 -52.17 -41.82
C TYR A 526 -19.08 -51.69 -42.44
N SER A 527 -18.75 -50.39 -42.29
CA SER A 527 -17.41 -49.87 -42.64
C SER A 527 -16.32 -50.67 -41.93
N ARG A 528 -16.53 -50.96 -40.65
CA ARG A 528 -15.62 -51.75 -39.84
C ARG A 528 -15.48 -53.21 -40.32
N GLN A 529 -16.58 -53.86 -40.70
CA GLN A 529 -16.55 -55.22 -41.27
C GLN A 529 -15.75 -55.28 -42.59
N ILE A 530 -15.91 -54.29 -43.49
CA ILE A 530 -15.06 -54.19 -44.69
C ILE A 530 -13.58 -54.12 -44.28
N PHE A 531 -13.27 -53.26 -43.30
CA PHE A 531 -11.90 -53.00 -42.88
C PHE A 531 -11.21 -54.21 -42.23
N ASP A 532 -11.84 -54.89 -41.27
CA ASP A 532 -11.25 -56.09 -40.65
C ASP A 532 -11.01 -57.21 -41.68
N ARG A 533 -11.88 -57.35 -42.69
CA ARG A 533 -11.72 -58.33 -43.78
C ARG A 533 -10.61 -57.93 -44.76
N LEU A 534 -10.42 -56.63 -45.05
CA LEU A 534 -9.24 -56.12 -45.76
C LEU A 534 -7.95 -56.36 -44.97
N LEU A 535 -7.96 -56.17 -43.65
CA LEU A 535 -6.81 -56.45 -42.78
C LEU A 535 -6.44 -57.94 -42.78
N MET A 536 -7.41 -58.85 -42.81
CA MET A 536 -7.16 -60.30 -42.95
C MET A 536 -6.59 -60.68 -44.32
N ARG A 537 -7.02 -60.03 -45.42
CA ARG A 537 -6.58 -60.33 -46.80
C ARG A 537 -5.22 -59.71 -47.16
N SER A 538 -4.92 -58.49 -46.71
CA SER A 538 -3.79 -57.66 -47.18
C SER A 538 -2.39 -58.13 -46.77
N GLY A 539 -2.26 -58.85 -45.65
CA GLY A 539 -1.05 -59.59 -45.26
C GLY A 539 0.23 -58.76 -45.07
N THR A 540 0.96 -58.50 -46.16
CA THR A 540 2.17 -57.63 -46.14
C THR A 540 2.15 -56.47 -47.15
N ASN A 541 1.10 -56.34 -47.96
CA ASN A 541 0.93 -55.22 -48.90
C ASN A 541 -0.27 -54.36 -48.47
N LEU A 542 -0.02 -53.11 -48.09
CA LEU A 542 -1.03 -52.24 -47.47
C LEU A 542 -1.64 -51.22 -48.43
N THR A 543 -1.43 -51.33 -49.74
CA THR A 543 -1.93 -50.34 -50.71
C THR A 543 -3.44 -50.17 -50.61
N GLU A 544 -4.18 -51.27 -50.50
CA GLU A 544 -5.64 -51.25 -50.36
C GLU A 544 -6.09 -50.71 -48.99
N VAL A 545 -5.38 -51.07 -47.91
CA VAL A 545 -5.65 -50.57 -46.55
C VAL A 545 -5.45 -49.05 -46.48
N ILE A 546 -4.42 -48.51 -47.14
CA ILE A 546 -4.17 -47.07 -47.19
C ILE A 546 -5.23 -46.37 -48.04
N GLN A 547 -5.57 -46.91 -49.21
CA GLN A 547 -6.62 -46.35 -50.08
C GLN A 547 -8.00 -46.35 -49.40
N PHE A 548 -8.32 -47.37 -48.59
CA PHE A 548 -9.52 -47.39 -47.77
C PHE A 548 -9.49 -46.28 -46.70
N LEU A 549 -8.39 -46.13 -45.97
CA LEU A 549 -8.26 -45.09 -44.94
C LEU A 549 -8.28 -43.65 -45.50
N GLU A 550 -7.93 -43.46 -46.78
CA GLU A 550 -8.03 -42.18 -47.50
C GLU A 550 -9.40 -41.94 -48.19
N ASP A 551 -10.36 -42.90 -48.18
CA ASP A 551 -11.71 -42.77 -48.78
C ASP A 551 -12.77 -42.36 -47.72
N PRO A 552 -13.32 -41.12 -47.76
CA PRO A 552 -14.28 -40.64 -46.74
C PRO A 552 -15.68 -41.27 -46.83
N PHE A 553 -16.00 -42.00 -47.90
CA PHE A 553 -17.28 -42.69 -48.07
C PHE A 553 -17.21 -44.13 -47.54
N LEU A 554 -16.07 -44.80 -47.69
CA LEU A 554 -15.84 -46.14 -47.17
C LEU A 554 -15.38 -46.15 -45.71
N ASN A 555 -14.51 -45.23 -45.33
CA ASN A 555 -13.99 -45.11 -43.97
C ASN A 555 -14.73 -44.02 -43.20
N THR A 556 -15.87 -44.39 -42.62
CA THR A 556 -16.80 -43.46 -41.99
C THR A 556 -16.46 -43.19 -40.52
N ARG A 557 -16.84 -42.00 -40.01
CA ARG A 557 -16.61 -41.58 -38.62
C ARG A 557 -17.27 -42.57 -37.64
N GLY A 558 -16.59 -42.87 -36.54
CA GLY A 558 -17.07 -43.80 -35.51
C GLY A 558 -16.83 -45.30 -35.80
N SER A 559 -16.12 -45.64 -36.88
CA SER A 559 -15.81 -47.04 -37.25
C SER A 559 -14.61 -47.65 -36.50
N GLY A 560 -13.74 -46.84 -35.89
CA GLY A 560 -12.55 -47.31 -35.16
C GLY A 560 -11.45 -47.89 -36.08
N ASN A 561 -11.50 -47.59 -37.38
CA ASN A 561 -10.61 -48.15 -38.39
C ASN A 561 -9.18 -47.56 -38.32
N TYR A 562 -9.02 -46.27 -37.99
CA TYR A 562 -7.69 -45.66 -37.87
C TYR A 562 -6.94 -46.27 -36.67
N LEU A 563 -7.61 -46.46 -35.53
CA LEU A 563 -7.06 -47.13 -34.35
C LEU A 563 -6.69 -48.58 -34.66
N ALA A 564 -7.56 -49.34 -35.32
CA ALA A 564 -7.28 -50.73 -35.66
C ALA A 564 -6.12 -50.89 -36.66
N ALA A 565 -5.95 -49.92 -37.57
CA ALA A 565 -4.73 -49.85 -38.39
C ALA A 565 -3.48 -49.73 -37.49
N VAL A 566 -3.50 -48.80 -36.52
CA VAL A 566 -2.40 -48.59 -35.57
C VAL A 566 -2.14 -49.84 -34.71
N GLU A 567 -3.17 -50.45 -34.11
CA GLU A 567 -3.05 -51.69 -33.32
C GLU A 567 -2.46 -52.85 -34.12
N LEU A 568 -2.88 -53.04 -35.37
CA LEU A 568 -2.34 -54.12 -36.21
C LEU A 568 -0.84 -53.90 -36.50
N PHE A 569 -0.33 -52.66 -36.48
CA PHE A 569 1.09 -52.36 -36.58
C PHE A 569 1.84 -52.28 -35.24
N VAL A 570 1.14 -52.28 -34.10
CA VAL A 570 1.70 -52.75 -32.82
C VAL A 570 2.04 -54.24 -32.98
N ARG A 571 1.01 -55.06 -33.23
CA ARG A 571 1.06 -56.53 -33.15
C ARG A 571 1.82 -57.21 -34.30
N SER A 572 2.06 -56.54 -35.44
CA SER A 572 2.68 -57.16 -36.63
C SER A 572 4.11 -56.69 -36.93
N LYS A 573 4.98 -57.65 -37.26
CA LYS A 573 6.41 -57.45 -37.58
C LYS A 573 6.67 -56.89 -39.00
N GLY A 574 5.78 -56.02 -39.49
CA GLY A 574 5.79 -55.47 -40.84
C GLY A 574 6.98 -54.54 -41.16
N LYS A 575 7.26 -54.34 -42.46
CA LYS A 575 8.35 -53.49 -42.95
C LYS A 575 8.17 -52.02 -42.50
N ARG A 576 9.28 -51.32 -42.18
CA ARG A 576 9.28 -49.91 -41.74
C ARG A 576 8.56 -48.97 -42.72
N SER A 577 8.71 -49.20 -44.03
CA SER A 577 8.02 -48.47 -45.09
C SER A 577 6.51 -48.44 -44.90
N ASN A 578 5.94 -49.60 -44.58
CA ASN A 578 4.51 -49.82 -44.52
C ASN A 578 3.89 -49.13 -43.29
N ARG A 579 4.56 -49.25 -42.13
CA ARG A 579 4.17 -48.52 -40.91
C ARG A 579 4.19 -47.00 -41.12
N VAL A 580 5.23 -46.46 -41.77
CA VAL A 580 5.32 -45.02 -42.07
C VAL A 580 4.24 -44.57 -43.05
N ALA A 581 3.90 -45.37 -44.06
CA ALA A 581 2.85 -45.03 -45.01
C ALA A 581 1.46 -44.91 -44.35
N VAL A 582 1.11 -45.82 -43.43
CA VAL A 582 -0.15 -45.75 -42.67
C VAL A 582 -0.17 -44.56 -41.71
N LEU A 583 0.93 -44.27 -41.01
CA LEU A 583 1.03 -43.08 -40.15
C LEU A 583 0.95 -41.76 -40.94
N ASN A 584 1.42 -41.75 -42.20
CA ASN A 584 1.22 -40.62 -43.11
C ASN A 584 -0.25 -40.50 -43.55
N ALA A 585 -0.95 -41.61 -43.84
CA ALA A 585 -2.37 -41.61 -44.18
C ALA A 585 -3.22 -41.09 -43.01
N ILE A 586 -2.94 -41.52 -41.77
CA ILE A 586 -3.58 -40.99 -40.55
C ILE A 586 -3.27 -39.50 -40.39
N SER A 587 -2.02 -39.07 -40.62
CA SER A 587 -1.67 -37.63 -40.61
C SER A 587 -2.49 -36.85 -41.66
N ARG A 588 -2.78 -37.44 -42.82
CA ARG A 588 -3.58 -36.80 -43.86
C ARG A 588 -5.08 -36.77 -43.53
N ALA A 589 -5.59 -37.82 -42.91
CA ALA A 589 -6.95 -37.85 -42.36
C ALA A 589 -7.15 -36.79 -41.26
N LEU A 590 -6.12 -36.52 -40.46
CA LEU A 590 -6.10 -35.41 -39.49
C LEU A 590 -6.06 -34.04 -40.18
N GLU A 591 -5.26 -33.85 -41.25
CA GLU A 591 -5.30 -32.62 -42.07
C GLU A 591 -6.68 -32.33 -42.68
N LEU A 592 -7.48 -33.38 -42.91
CA LEU A 592 -8.83 -33.31 -43.47
C LEU A 592 -9.97 -33.37 -42.43
N GLY A 593 -9.66 -33.49 -41.14
CA GLY A 593 -10.69 -33.58 -40.08
C GLY A 593 -11.56 -34.85 -40.14
N LEU A 594 -11.03 -35.95 -40.67
CA LEU A 594 -11.78 -37.20 -40.85
C LEU A 594 -11.75 -38.13 -39.63
N VAL A 595 -10.75 -37.98 -38.75
CA VAL A 595 -10.58 -38.81 -37.53
C VAL A 595 -11.44 -38.24 -36.39
N PRO A 596 -12.30 -39.06 -35.72
CA PRO A 596 -13.03 -38.64 -34.51
C PRO A 596 -12.09 -38.35 -33.33
N SER A 597 -12.45 -37.40 -32.47
CA SER A 597 -11.60 -36.95 -31.35
C SER A 597 -11.29 -38.06 -30.35
N GLU A 598 -12.30 -38.88 -30.01
CA GLU A 598 -12.22 -40.14 -29.26
C GLU A 598 -11.10 -41.07 -29.77
N GLU A 599 -11.01 -41.21 -31.11
CA GLU A 599 -10.05 -42.11 -31.76
C GLU A 599 -8.62 -41.54 -31.75
N ILE A 600 -8.46 -40.21 -31.71
CA ILE A 600 -7.16 -39.54 -31.58
C ILE A 600 -6.50 -39.90 -30.24
N SER A 601 -7.24 -39.87 -29.13
CA SER A 601 -6.70 -40.22 -27.80
C SER A 601 -6.15 -41.65 -27.78
N LEU A 602 -6.94 -42.61 -28.27
CA LEU A 602 -6.55 -44.02 -28.33
C LEU A 602 -5.36 -44.27 -29.27
N ILE A 603 -5.27 -43.53 -30.39
CA ILE A 603 -4.10 -43.58 -31.28
C ILE A 603 -2.84 -43.06 -30.58
N VAL A 604 -2.92 -41.97 -29.80
CA VAL A 604 -1.78 -41.46 -29.02
C VAL A 604 -1.30 -42.52 -28.01
N GLN A 605 -2.21 -43.16 -27.27
CA GLN A 605 -1.87 -44.22 -26.31
C GLN A 605 -1.30 -45.49 -26.98
N ALA A 606 -1.71 -45.81 -28.20
CA ALA A 606 -1.23 -46.98 -28.93
C ALA A 606 0.18 -46.82 -29.54
N LEU A 607 0.58 -45.59 -29.91
CA LEU A 607 1.82 -45.30 -30.65
C LEU A 607 3.14 -45.71 -29.93
N PRO A 608 3.32 -45.53 -28.60
CA PRO A 608 4.51 -45.98 -27.90
C PRO A 608 4.74 -47.50 -28.02
N ASN A 609 3.66 -48.28 -27.97
CA ASN A 609 3.71 -49.75 -27.95
C ASN A 609 4.29 -50.33 -29.25
N ILE A 610 4.04 -49.68 -30.41
CA ILE A 610 4.64 -50.00 -31.72
C ILE A 610 6.18 -50.03 -31.67
N ILE A 611 6.75 -49.24 -30.77
CA ILE A 611 8.19 -49.01 -30.63
C ILE A 611 8.79 -49.90 -29.54
N VAL A 612 8.09 -50.10 -28.41
CA VAL A 612 8.56 -50.99 -27.33
C VAL A 612 8.73 -52.43 -27.79
N GLU A 613 7.81 -52.98 -28.59
CA GLU A 613 7.94 -54.34 -29.16
C GLU A 613 9.22 -54.54 -29.99
N ARG A 614 9.76 -53.47 -30.56
CA ARG A 614 10.93 -53.52 -31.46
C ARG A 614 12.24 -53.75 -30.71
N ASN A 615 12.36 -53.24 -29.49
CA ASN A 615 13.58 -53.24 -28.70
C ASN A 615 13.22 -53.42 -27.21
N LYS A 616 13.51 -54.59 -26.64
CA LYS A 616 13.27 -54.90 -25.20
C LYS A 616 14.00 -54.00 -24.19
N ILE A 617 14.81 -53.05 -24.68
CA ILE A 617 15.36 -51.91 -23.94
C ILE A 617 15.26 -50.70 -24.88
N LEU A 618 14.48 -49.69 -24.51
CA LEU A 618 14.39 -48.42 -25.26
C LEU A 618 15.79 -47.78 -25.37
N ARG A 619 16.24 -47.51 -26.61
CA ARG A 619 17.46 -46.74 -26.88
C ARG A 619 17.09 -45.44 -27.61
N SER A 620 17.82 -44.37 -27.29
CA SER A 620 17.54 -42.96 -27.62
C SER A 620 17.40 -42.56 -29.10
N TRP A 621 17.51 -43.52 -30.03
CA TRP A 621 17.23 -43.32 -31.46
C TRP A 621 15.78 -43.62 -31.85
N ASP A 622 15.11 -44.56 -31.17
CA ASP A 622 13.71 -44.87 -31.47
C ASP A 622 12.77 -43.76 -30.94
N THR A 623 13.07 -43.18 -29.77
CA THR A 623 12.34 -42.05 -29.17
C THR A 623 12.19 -40.86 -30.14
N LYS A 624 13.27 -40.52 -30.87
CA LYS A 624 13.25 -39.46 -31.91
C LYS A 624 12.29 -39.75 -33.06
N THR A 625 11.96 -41.02 -33.30
CA THR A 625 10.96 -41.41 -34.30
C THR A 625 9.54 -41.18 -33.77
N LEU A 626 9.26 -41.51 -32.50
CA LEU A 626 7.97 -41.23 -31.85
C LEU A 626 7.66 -39.73 -31.84
N ILE A 627 8.60 -38.92 -31.35
CA ILE A 627 8.50 -37.45 -31.31
C ILE A 627 8.26 -36.87 -32.71
N LYS A 628 8.89 -37.43 -33.76
CA LYS A 628 8.64 -37.01 -35.15
C LYS A 628 7.21 -37.32 -35.61
N HIS A 629 6.64 -38.46 -35.23
CA HIS A 629 5.27 -38.80 -35.59
C HIS A 629 4.25 -37.96 -34.82
N TYR A 630 4.43 -37.74 -33.51
CA TYR A 630 3.61 -36.80 -32.74
C TYR A 630 3.69 -35.37 -33.31
N ARG A 631 4.88 -34.84 -33.58
CA ARG A 631 5.06 -33.52 -34.25
C ARG A 631 4.48 -33.48 -35.69
N SER A 632 4.22 -34.62 -36.32
CA SER A 632 3.54 -34.73 -37.62
C SER A 632 2.02 -34.63 -37.44
N MET A 633 1.45 -35.41 -36.52
CA MET A 633 0.02 -35.36 -36.18
C MET A 633 -0.38 -33.97 -35.65
N TRP A 634 0.45 -33.36 -34.81
CA TRP A 634 0.22 -32.00 -34.32
C TRP A 634 0.20 -30.96 -35.45
N LYS A 635 1.09 -31.08 -36.44
CA LYS A 635 1.10 -30.21 -37.63
C LYS A 635 0.00 -30.53 -38.64
N ALA A 636 -0.60 -31.71 -38.55
CA ALA A 636 -1.76 -32.07 -39.35
C ALA A 636 -3.03 -31.38 -38.81
N ILE A 637 -3.29 -31.53 -37.51
CA ILE A 637 -4.41 -30.88 -36.81
C ILE A 637 -4.33 -29.35 -37.00
N GLY A 638 -3.16 -28.74 -36.84
CA GLY A 638 -2.97 -27.29 -37.04
C GLY A 638 -3.14 -26.75 -38.48
N LYS A 639 -3.41 -27.62 -39.47
CA LYS A 639 -3.83 -27.24 -40.83
C LYS A 639 -5.30 -27.56 -41.10
N CYS A 640 -5.95 -28.32 -40.23
CA CYS A 640 -7.34 -28.69 -40.39
C CYS A 640 -8.22 -27.44 -40.29
N SER A 641 -9.25 -27.39 -41.13
CA SER A 641 -10.27 -26.32 -41.13
C SER A 641 -11.56 -26.72 -40.39
N ILE A 642 -11.56 -27.89 -39.75
CA ILE A 642 -12.72 -28.54 -39.12
C ILE A 642 -12.43 -28.94 -37.65
N LEU A 643 -11.15 -29.02 -37.28
CA LEU A 643 -10.67 -29.37 -35.93
C LEU A 643 -9.33 -28.67 -35.67
N GLY A 644 -9.39 -27.40 -35.28
CA GLY A 644 -8.24 -26.58 -34.91
C GLY A 644 -7.73 -26.87 -33.49
N TYR A 645 -6.63 -26.22 -33.08
CA TYR A 645 -6.00 -26.47 -31.77
C TYR A 645 -6.88 -26.12 -30.56
N GLY A 646 -7.77 -25.12 -30.68
CA GLY A 646 -8.74 -24.75 -29.64
C GLY A 646 -10.02 -25.59 -29.64
N GLU A 647 -10.16 -26.53 -30.59
CA GLU A 647 -11.35 -27.41 -30.72
C GLU A 647 -11.03 -28.85 -30.27
N LEU A 648 -9.86 -29.07 -29.65
CA LEU A 648 -9.43 -30.38 -29.14
C LEU A 648 -9.96 -30.63 -27.72
N ASP A 649 -10.50 -31.81 -27.49
CA ASP A 649 -10.92 -32.25 -26.15
C ASP A 649 -9.74 -32.29 -25.16
N LYS A 650 -9.96 -31.76 -23.95
CA LYS A 650 -8.93 -31.68 -22.89
C LYS A 650 -8.31 -33.04 -22.55
N GLU A 651 -9.07 -34.13 -22.67
CA GLU A 651 -8.58 -35.49 -22.41
C GLU A 651 -7.49 -35.94 -23.42
N ILE A 652 -7.60 -35.52 -24.68
CA ILE A 652 -6.59 -35.77 -25.73
C ILE A 652 -5.32 -34.98 -25.41
N ILE A 653 -5.47 -33.71 -25.03
CA ILE A 653 -4.36 -32.82 -24.67
C ILE A 653 -3.63 -33.37 -23.43
N ASN A 654 -4.37 -33.79 -22.40
CA ASN A 654 -3.83 -34.42 -21.19
C ASN A 654 -3.00 -35.66 -21.55
N THR A 655 -3.63 -36.62 -22.26
CA THR A 655 -3.00 -37.88 -22.71
C THR A 655 -1.70 -37.62 -23.47
N TRP A 656 -1.67 -36.60 -24.32
CA TRP A 656 -0.49 -36.27 -25.12
C TRP A 656 0.64 -35.65 -24.27
N LEU A 657 0.30 -34.81 -23.30
CA LEU A 657 1.27 -34.16 -22.42
C LEU A 657 1.85 -35.14 -21.38
N GLU A 658 1.05 -36.05 -20.84
CA GLU A 658 1.49 -37.17 -19.99
C GLU A 658 2.56 -38.01 -20.70
N GLU A 659 2.28 -38.45 -21.93
CA GLU A 659 3.23 -39.20 -22.75
C GLU A 659 4.51 -38.43 -23.04
N LEU A 660 4.43 -37.13 -23.32
CA LEU A 660 5.60 -36.31 -23.59
C LEU A 660 6.47 -36.05 -22.36
N ILE A 661 5.89 -35.97 -21.16
CA ILE A 661 6.64 -35.93 -19.89
C ILE A 661 7.32 -37.29 -19.63
N ASN A 662 6.59 -38.40 -19.78
CA ASN A 662 7.16 -39.76 -19.66
C ASN A 662 8.34 -40.01 -20.62
N ILE A 663 8.35 -39.33 -21.77
CA ILE A 663 9.41 -39.37 -22.79
C ILE A 663 10.53 -38.33 -22.55
N GLY A 664 10.29 -37.30 -21.73
CA GLY A 664 11.21 -36.19 -21.47
C GLY A 664 11.29 -35.12 -22.57
N GLU A 665 10.28 -34.98 -23.45
CA GLU A 665 10.24 -33.98 -24.52
C GLU A 665 9.50 -32.69 -24.09
N PHE A 666 10.07 -32.04 -23.07
CA PHE A 666 9.56 -30.78 -22.51
C PHE A 666 9.38 -29.67 -23.56
N SER A 667 10.21 -29.61 -24.61
CA SER A 667 10.12 -28.57 -25.64
C SER A 667 8.86 -28.72 -26.47
N PHE A 668 8.51 -29.95 -26.86
CA PHE A 668 7.28 -30.20 -27.61
C PHE A 668 6.03 -30.15 -26.73
N ALA A 669 6.12 -30.60 -25.47
CA ALA A 669 5.04 -30.40 -24.51
C ALA A 669 4.72 -28.90 -24.34
N SER A 670 5.74 -28.04 -24.23
CA SER A 670 5.55 -26.57 -24.23
C SER A 670 4.97 -26.02 -25.54
N GLU A 671 5.29 -26.61 -26.71
CA GLU A 671 4.66 -26.22 -27.98
C GLU A 671 3.15 -26.53 -27.99
N ILE A 672 2.72 -27.67 -27.44
CA ILE A 672 1.29 -28.04 -27.31
C ILE A 672 0.61 -27.15 -26.27
N THR A 673 1.16 -27.04 -25.06
CA THR A 673 0.55 -26.29 -23.95
C THR A 673 0.31 -24.83 -24.33
N VAL A 674 1.24 -24.17 -25.02
CA VAL A 674 1.05 -22.77 -25.48
C VAL A 674 0.01 -22.64 -26.60
N ALA A 675 -0.18 -23.67 -27.42
CA ALA A 675 -1.08 -23.64 -28.57
C ALA A 675 -2.53 -24.08 -28.26
N THR A 676 -2.76 -24.65 -27.07
CA THR A 676 -4.07 -25.12 -26.56
C THR A 676 -4.57 -24.29 -25.38
N HIS A 677 -3.93 -23.16 -25.11
CA HIS A 677 -4.18 -22.34 -23.92
C HIS A 677 -5.12 -21.18 -24.20
N ASP A 678 -6.38 -21.33 -23.77
CA ASP A 678 -7.35 -20.24 -23.69
C ASP A 678 -7.15 -19.37 -22.44
N ALA A 679 -7.63 -18.12 -22.49
CA ALA A 679 -7.59 -17.19 -21.36
C ALA A 679 -8.38 -17.66 -20.11
N GLY A 680 -9.21 -18.71 -20.22
CA GLY A 680 -9.89 -19.39 -19.11
C GLY A 680 -9.39 -20.81 -18.82
N SER A 681 -8.21 -21.19 -19.32
CA SER A 681 -7.65 -22.54 -19.21
C SER A 681 -7.06 -22.85 -17.82
N ASP A 682 -6.86 -24.14 -17.55
CA ASP A 682 -6.37 -24.67 -16.27
C ASP A 682 -4.83 -24.63 -16.20
N ILE A 683 -4.28 -24.18 -15.07
CA ILE A 683 -2.83 -24.03 -14.85
C ILE A 683 -2.10 -25.34 -14.58
N TYR A 684 -2.83 -26.46 -14.52
CA TYR A 684 -2.29 -27.79 -14.24
C TYR A 684 -1.06 -28.14 -15.10
N TRP A 685 -1.14 -27.99 -16.42
CA TRP A 685 -0.05 -28.37 -17.33
C TRP A 685 1.17 -27.44 -17.30
N PRO A 686 1.04 -26.11 -17.40
CA PRO A 686 2.16 -25.18 -17.20
C PRO A 686 2.96 -25.47 -15.93
N SER A 687 2.26 -25.69 -14.80
CA SER A 687 2.91 -25.92 -13.51
C SER A 687 3.56 -27.30 -13.42
N THR A 688 2.87 -28.35 -13.89
CA THR A 688 3.39 -29.73 -13.86
C THR A 688 4.61 -29.91 -14.75
N LEU A 689 4.66 -29.23 -15.91
CA LEU A 689 5.85 -29.22 -16.79
C LEU A 689 7.05 -28.53 -16.15
N VAL A 690 6.85 -27.46 -15.38
CA VAL A 690 7.95 -26.76 -14.68
C VAL A 690 8.44 -27.57 -13.47
N LEU A 691 7.54 -28.21 -12.72
CA LEU A 691 7.89 -29.02 -11.55
C LEU A 691 8.66 -30.28 -11.95
N THR A 692 8.15 -31.07 -12.90
CA THR A 692 8.84 -32.29 -13.39
C THR A 692 10.19 -31.98 -14.04
N TRP A 693 10.36 -30.78 -14.61
CA TRP A 693 11.65 -30.28 -15.11
C TRP A 693 12.61 -29.91 -13.97
N LEU A 694 12.13 -29.28 -12.88
CA LEU A 694 12.94 -28.98 -11.70
C LEU A 694 13.38 -30.27 -10.97
N GLU A 695 12.49 -31.26 -10.87
CA GLU A 695 12.78 -32.57 -10.28
C GLU A 695 13.83 -33.32 -11.10
N THR A 696 13.65 -33.45 -12.42
CA THR A 696 14.62 -34.13 -13.30
C THR A 696 15.97 -33.41 -13.43
N ILE A 697 16.04 -32.10 -13.17
CA ILE A 697 17.33 -31.38 -13.05
C ILE A 697 17.97 -31.57 -11.67
N GLY A 698 17.18 -31.65 -10.59
CA GLY A 698 17.71 -31.93 -9.25
C GLY A 698 18.48 -33.25 -9.16
N GLU A 699 18.08 -34.25 -9.96
CA GLU A 699 18.76 -35.55 -10.07
C GLU A 699 19.92 -35.57 -11.08
N ALA A 700 20.06 -34.56 -11.95
CA ALA A 700 20.95 -34.59 -13.11
C ALA A 700 22.26 -33.79 -12.90
N THR A 701 23.41 -34.48 -12.96
CA THR A 701 24.75 -33.88 -12.82
C THR A 701 25.19 -32.99 -13.99
N VAL A 702 24.37 -32.82 -15.04
CA VAL A 702 24.66 -32.00 -16.23
C VAL A 702 23.40 -31.22 -16.62
N LEU A 703 23.42 -29.90 -16.40
CA LEU A 703 22.32 -28.97 -16.65
C LEU A 703 21.88 -28.93 -18.13
N PRO A 704 20.67 -29.41 -18.49
CA PRO A 704 20.06 -29.18 -19.80
C PRO A 704 19.45 -27.77 -19.86
N ASN A 705 19.49 -27.12 -21.04
CA ASN A 705 18.87 -25.82 -21.39
C ASN A 705 18.18 -25.06 -20.23
N SER A 706 18.98 -24.31 -19.46
CA SER A 706 18.59 -23.63 -18.20
C SER A 706 17.61 -22.45 -18.33
N ASN A 707 16.90 -22.36 -19.46
CA ASN A 707 15.90 -21.34 -19.78
C ASN A 707 14.51 -21.93 -20.11
N PHE A 708 14.28 -23.25 -19.93
CA PHE A 708 13.00 -23.87 -20.30
C PHE A 708 11.77 -23.21 -19.64
N PRO A 709 11.68 -23.02 -18.30
CA PRO A 709 10.52 -22.37 -17.68
C PRO A 709 10.31 -20.94 -18.18
N CYS A 710 11.41 -20.19 -18.38
CA CYS A 710 11.36 -18.84 -18.95
C CYS A 710 10.81 -18.82 -20.37
N THR A 711 11.06 -19.87 -21.17
CA THR A 711 10.63 -19.98 -22.56
C THR A 711 9.16 -20.40 -22.68
N LEU A 712 8.68 -21.27 -21.79
CA LEU A 712 7.27 -21.64 -21.66
C LEU A 712 6.44 -20.44 -21.18
N LEU A 713 6.78 -19.91 -20.00
CA LEU A 713 6.01 -18.84 -19.35
C LEU A 713 6.07 -17.51 -20.13
N GLY A 714 7.14 -17.26 -20.87
CA GLY A 714 7.27 -16.09 -21.75
C GLY A 714 6.37 -16.12 -23.00
N ARG A 715 5.70 -17.25 -23.27
CA ARG A 715 4.76 -17.43 -24.39
C ARG A 715 3.30 -17.60 -23.96
N LEU A 716 3.03 -17.73 -22.66
CA LEU A 716 1.69 -17.69 -22.09
C LEU A 716 1.27 -16.23 -21.83
N ASP A 717 -0.01 -16.02 -21.54
CA ASP A 717 -0.49 -14.72 -21.08
C ASP A 717 0.05 -14.38 -19.67
N ALA A 718 0.02 -13.10 -19.30
CA ALA A 718 0.59 -12.62 -18.05
C ALA A 718 -0.15 -13.08 -16.78
N GLU A 719 -1.41 -13.52 -16.90
CA GLU A 719 -2.24 -13.98 -15.80
C GLU A 719 -2.04 -15.48 -15.54
N CYS A 720 -2.11 -16.32 -16.57
CA CYS A 720 -1.73 -17.73 -16.48
C CYS A 720 -0.27 -17.88 -16.04
N ALA A 721 0.65 -17.07 -16.59
CA ALA A 721 2.04 -17.07 -16.15
C ALA A 721 2.15 -16.75 -14.64
N ALA A 722 1.45 -15.73 -14.13
CA ALA A 722 1.43 -15.42 -12.70
C ALA A 722 0.82 -16.55 -11.85
N LYS A 723 -0.31 -17.14 -12.27
CA LYS A 723 -0.98 -18.27 -11.60
C LYS A 723 -0.09 -19.52 -11.56
N CYS A 724 0.59 -19.85 -12.65
CA CYS A 724 1.61 -20.91 -12.70
C CYS A 724 2.80 -20.62 -11.79
N LEU A 725 3.31 -19.38 -11.74
CA LEU A 725 4.41 -19.01 -10.85
C LEU A 725 4.04 -19.24 -9.37
N MET A 726 2.79 -18.96 -8.99
CA MET A 726 2.29 -19.21 -7.63
C MET A 726 2.19 -20.70 -7.34
N ASP A 727 1.47 -21.47 -8.16
CA ASP A 727 1.23 -22.92 -7.93
C ASP A 727 2.53 -23.74 -7.93
N VAL A 728 3.48 -23.46 -8.83
CA VAL A 728 4.83 -24.07 -8.80
C VAL A 728 5.54 -23.77 -7.48
N THR A 729 5.50 -22.52 -7.02
CA THR A 729 6.21 -22.11 -5.79
C THR A 729 5.55 -22.72 -4.55
N GLU A 730 4.21 -22.74 -4.47
CA GLU A 730 3.48 -23.36 -3.35
C GLU A 730 3.71 -24.88 -3.26
N ARG A 731 3.88 -25.58 -4.40
CA ARG A 731 4.20 -27.02 -4.45
C ARG A 731 5.66 -27.36 -4.14
N LEU A 732 6.60 -26.43 -4.33
CA LEU A 732 8.02 -26.60 -3.96
C LEU A 732 8.28 -26.44 -2.45
N ILE A 733 7.42 -25.69 -1.75
CA ILE A 733 7.50 -25.50 -0.30
C ILE A 733 7.15 -26.81 0.43
N PRO A 734 7.91 -27.21 1.47
CA PRO A 734 7.61 -28.44 2.20
C PRO A 734 6.29 -28.33 2.96
N GLY A 735 5.34 -29.20 2.62
CA GLY A 735 4.30 -29.60 3.57
C GLY A 735 4.93 -30.09 4.87
N VAL A 736 4.33 -29.71 6.01
CA VAL A 736 4.91 -29.70 7.38
C VAL A 736 5.41 -31.06 7.91
N SER A 737 5.22 -32.15 7.16
CA SER A 737 5.27 -33.53 7.65
C SER A 737 6.52 -34.36 7.29
N ASN A 738 7.39 -33.91 6.36
CA ASN A 738 8.45 -34.79 5.83
C ASN A 738 9.84 -34.14 5.77
N LYS A 739 10.74 -34.54 6.67
CA LYS A 739 12.10 -33.97 6.83
C LYS A 739 13.15 -34.53 5.88
N GLN A 740 12.94 -35.73 5.33
CA GLN A 740 13.98 -36.47 4.58
C GLN A 740 14.50 -35.74 3.33
N ASN A 741 13.68 -34.93 2.65
CA ASN A 741 13.99 -34.31 1.34
C ASN A 741 14.22 -32.78 1.43
N GLN A 742 14.56 -32.23 2.61
CA GLN A 742 14.71 -30.78 2.76
C GLN A 742 15.92 -30.20 2.00
N GLN A 743 17.02 -30.95 1.88
CA GLN A 743 18.27 -30.46 1.28
C GLN A 743 18.19 -30.34 -0.25
N ASP A 744 17.45 -31.23 -0.91
CA ASP A 744 17.30 -31.22 -2.38
C ASP A 744 16.28 -30.17 -2.81
N ARG A 745 15.19 -30.01 -2.05
CA ARG A 745 14.19 -28.94 -2.28
C ARG A 745 14.76 -27.53 -2.08
N GLY A 746 15.72 -27.36 -1.17
CA GLY A 746 16.46 -26.10 -1.06
C GLY A 746 17.18 -25.73 -2.37
N GLN A 747 17.86 -26.69 -3.00
CA GLN A 747 18.52 -26.51 -4.29
C GLN A 747 17.51 -26.24 -5.42
N MET A 748 16.35 -26.91 -5.41
CA MET A 748 15.26 -26.63 -6.36
C MET A 748 14.70 -25.20 -6.22
N LEU A 749 14.55 -24.70 -4.99
CA LEU A 749 14.11 -23.31 -4.73
C LEU A 749 15.17 -22.26 -5.15
N ASP A 750 16.46 -22.55 -4.97
CA ASP A 750 17.55 -21.72 -5.50
C ASP A 750 17.55 -21.70 -7.03
N LEU A 751 17.44 -22.85 -7.69
CA LEU A 751 17.31 -22.97 -9.15
C LEU A 751 16.06 -22.26 -9.68
N TRP A 752 14.94 -22.34 -8.95
CA TRP A 752 13.70 -21.67 -9.29
C TRP A 752 13.81 -20.14 -9.19
N ARG A 753 14.42 -19.62 -8.11
CA ARG A 753 14.73 -18.18 -7.99
C ARG A 753 15.61 -17.69 -9.15
N ASP A 754 16.59 -18.49 -9.55
CA ASP A 754 17.51 -18.17 -10.64
C ASP A 754 16.85 -18.28 -12.03
N CYS A 755 15.70 -18.94 -12.14
CA CYS A 755 14.78 -18.84 -13.28
C CYS A 755 13.94 -17.55 -13.20
N LEU A 756 13.35 -17.24 -12.03
CA LEU A 756 12.55 -16.02 -11.82
C LEU A 756 13.33 -14.74 -12.19
N LEU A 757 14.64 -14.70 -11.89
CA LEU A 757 15.52 -13.57 -12.23
C LEU A 757 15.76 -13.37 -13.75
N LYS A 758 15.44 -14.37 -14.58
CA LYS A 758 15.63 -14.35 -16.05
C LYS A 758 14.31 -14.24 -16.83
N MET A 759 13.19 -14.11 -16.13
CA MET A 759 11.86 -14.16 -16.74
C MET A 759 11.65 -13.06 -17.79
N PRO A 760 11.30 -13.42 -19.05
CA PRO A 760 10.81 -12.44 -20.02
C PRO A 760 9.46 -11.87 -19.55
N ASN A 761 9.10 -10.69 -20.05
CA ASN A 761 7.83 -10.01 -19.75
C ASN A 761 7.52 -9.82 -18.26
N ALA A 762 8.54 -9.83 -17.37
CA ALA A 762 8.39 -9.69 -15.91
C ALA A 762 7.60 -8.44 -15.48
N SER A 763 7.58 -7.38 -16.29
CA SER A 763 6.73 -6.20 -16.07
C SER A 763 5.23 -6.49 -16.24
N ALA A 764 4.84 -7.24 -17.27
CA ALA A 764 3.44 -7.63 -17.47
C ALA A 764 3.00 -8.63 -16.39
N ILE A 765 3.83 -9.67 -16.16
CA ILE A 765 3.58 -10.69 -15.15
C ILE A 765 3.44 -10.05 -13.76
N GLY A 766 4.35 -9.15 -13.37
CA GLY A 766 4.30 -8.47 -12.07
C GLY A 766 3.09 -7.55 -11.86
N SER A 767 2.46 -7.08 -12.94
CA SER A 767 1.27 -6.21 -12.92
C SER A 767 -0.07 -6.99 -12.88
N SER A 768 -0.02 -8.32 -12.93
CA SER A 768 -1.22 -9.18 -13.02
C SER A 768 -2.12 -9.10 -11.79
N GLN A 769 -3.45 -9.05 -12.00
CA GLN A 769 -4.44 -9.08 -10.92
C GLN A 769 -4.45 -10.41 -10.15
N ALA A 770 -3.93 -11.50 -10.75
CA ALA A 770 -3.85 -12.80 -10.09
C ALA A 770 -3.03 -12.77 -8.77
N TRP A 771 -2.07 -11.84 -8.63
CA TRP A 771 -1.29 -11.71 -7.39
C TRP A 771 -2.15 -11.35 -6.18
N THR A 772 -3.26 -10.63 -6.39
CA THR A 772 -4.20 -10.20 -5.34
C THR A 772 -5.44 -11.07 -5.24
N ASP A 773 -5.68 -11.96 -6.20
CA ASP A 773 -6.74 -12.99 -6.13
C ASP A 773 -6.38 -14.04 -5.07
N LEU A 774 -6.92 -13.84 -3.86
CA LEU A 774 -6.81 -14.73 -2.70
C LEU A 774 -8.22 -15.16 -2.30
N PRO A 775 -8.54 -16.47 -2.25
CA PRO A 775 -9.89 -16.92 -1.95
C PRO A 775 -10.24 -16.65 -0.48
N LEU A 776 -11.09 -15.64 -0.25
CA LEU A 776 -11.65 -15.23 1.06
C LEU A 776 -12.64 -16.25 1.67
N ALA A 777 -12.45 -17.54 1.40
CA ALA A 777 -13.29 -18.67 1.80
C ALA A 777 -13.11 -19.06 3.28
N TYR A 778 -13.08 -18.06 4.17
CA TYR A 778 -13.01 -18.25 5.64
C TYR A 778 -13.95 -17.32 6.43
N ILE A 779 -14.68 -16.41 5.76
CA ILE A 779 -15.59 -15.44 6.42
C ILE A 779 -17.07 -15.74 6.13
N GLN A 780 -17.41 -16.45 5.06
CA GLN A 780 -18.80 -16.76 4.68
C GLN A 780 -18.97 -18.23 4.23
N ASN A 781 -20.16 -18.76 4.53
CA ASN A 781 -20.74 -20.04 4.11
C ASN A 781 -20.12 -21.34 4.66
N GLN A 782 -20.80 -21.91 5.67
CA GLN A 782 -20.68 -23.32 6.07
C GLN A 782 -21.39 -24.26 5.06
N GLU A 783 -20.92 -24.33 3.82
CA GLU A 783 -21.28 -25.45 2.93
C GLU A 783 -20.27 -25.56 1.76
N MET A 784 -19.48 -26.64 1.75
CA MET A 784 -18.64 -27.01 0.60
C MET A 784 -18.70 -28.52 0.37
N THR A 785 -18.91 -28.90 -0.88
CA THR A 785 -19.02 -30.29 -1.31
C THR A 785 -17.66 -30.98 -1.41
N PHE A 786 -17.67 -32.31 -1.27
CA PHE A 786 -16.48 -33.16 -1.16
C PHE A 786 -15.46 -33.03 -2.31
N THR A 787 -15.89 -32.59 -3.49
CA THR A 787 -15.03 -32.32 -4.66
C THR A 787 -14.12 -31.09 -4.54
N ALA A 788 -14.41 -30.14 -3.64
CA ALA A 788 -13.58 -28.95 -3.44
C ALA A 788 -12.30 -29.21 -2.60
N LEU A 789 -12.18 -30.39 -1.98
CA LEU A 789 -11.12 -30.73 -1.02
C LEU A 789 -9.76 -31.12 -1.65
N LEU A 790 -9.68 -31.28 -2.96
CA LEU A 790 -8.53 -31.91 -3.63
C LEU A 790 -7.55 -30.94 -4.32
N SER A 791 -7.86 -29.63 -4.42
CA SER A 791 -7.15 -28.69 -5.30
C SER A 791 -6.81 -27.32 -4.70
N ARG A 792 -6.77 -27.19 -3.37
CA ARG A 792 -6.33 -25.94 -2.69
C ARG A 792 -5.24 -26.23 -1.67
N SER A 793 -4.23 -25.34 -1.60
CA SER A 793 -2.98 -25.60 -0.89
C SER A 793 -3.15 -25.66 0.63
N SER A 794 -2.35 -26.49 1.28
CA SER A 794 -2.34 -26.70 2.74
C SER A 794 -1.64 -25.57 3.52
N LEU A 795 -1.40 -24.44 2.88
CA LEU A 795 -0.71 -23.27 3.42
C LEU A 795 -1.72 -22.24 3.93
N SER A 796 -1.42 -21.58 5.05
CA SER A 796 -2.22 -20.47 5.55
C SER A 796 -2.19 -19.27 4.59
N ALA A 797 -3.21 -18.41 4.62
CA ALA A 797 -3.24 -17.19 3.82
C ALA A 797 -2.00 -16.31 4.05
N GLN A 798 -1.52 -16.21 5.30
CA GLN A 798 -0.26 -15.54 5.65
C GLN A 798 0.94 -16.13 4.89
N HIS A 799 1.06 -17.46 4.81
CA HIS A 799 2.13 -18.13 4.06
C HIS A 799 1.99 -17.94 2.54
N GLN A 800 0.78 -18.04 1.98
CA GLN A 800 0.52 -17.78 0.56
C GLN A 800 0.93 -16.34 0.17
N ILE A 801 0.57 -15.34 0.99
CA ILE A 801 0.97 -13.94 0.78
C ILE A 801 2.49 -13.78 0.81
N ILE A 802 3.19 -14.42 1.77
CA ILE A 802 4.66 -14.35 1.85
C ILE A 802 5.33 -14.99 0.61
N LEU A 803 4.78 -16.07 0.06
CA LEU A 803 5.29 -16.70 -1.16
C LEU A 803 5.07 -15.82 -2.39
N ARG A 804 3.88 -15.22 -2.53
CA ARG A 804 3.59 -14.23 -3.58
C ARG A 804 4.54 -13.05 -3.52
N LEU A 805 4.82 -12.53 -2.31
CA LEU A 805 5.83 -11.50 -2.08
C LEU A 805 7.25 -11.95 -2.44
N TRP A 806 7.63 -13.21 -2.16
CA TRP A 806 8.94 -13.76 -2.54
C TRP A 806 9.12 -13.87 -4.05
N ILE A 807 8.09 -14.30 -4.79
CA ILE A 807 8.13 -14.39 -6.25
C ILE A 807 8.22 -12.97 -6.87
N LEU A 808 7.32 -12.07 -6.45
CA LEU A 808 7.31 -10.68 -6.91
C LEU A 808 8.62 -9.96 -6.55
N ARG A 809 9.24 -10.28 -5.40
CA ARG A 809 10.56 -9.75 -5.01
C ARG A 809 11.66 -10.18 -5.97
N SER A 810 11.65 -11.43 -6.42
CA SER A 810 12.59 -11.97 -7.42
C SER A 810 12.41 -11.28 -8.78
N LEU A 811 11.17 -11.21 -9.29
CA LEU A 811 10.84 -10.47 -10.52
C LEU A 811 11.25 -8.99 -10.41
N SER A 812 11.02 -8.36 -9.26
CA SER A 812 11.37 -6.95 -9.01
C SER A 812 12.88 -6.68 -8.93
N ARG A 813 13.74 -7.71 -8.87
CA ARG A 813 15.20 -7.56 -8.98
C ARG A 813 15.67 -7.48 -10.43
N SER A 814 15.03 -8.22 -11.36
CA SER A 814 15.37 -8.13 -12.79
C SER A 814 14.88 -6.83 -13.42
N LEU A 815 13.80 -6.25 -12.89
CA LEU A 815 13.31 -4.90 -13.22
C LEU A 815 14.17 -3.74 -12.65
N GLY A 816 15.23 -4.04 -11.89
CA GLY A 816 16.20 -3.04 -11.42
C GLY A 816 16.20 -2.77 -9.90
N PRO A 817 17.05 -1.83 -9.43
CA PRO A 817 17.24 -1.58 -8.00
C PRO A 817 16.04 -0.86 -7.37
N MET A 818 15.63 -1.29 -6.17
CA MET A 818 14.47 -0.72 -5.46
C MET A 818 14.63 0.77 -5.09
N TYR A 819 15.87 1.25 -4.98
CA TYR A 819 16.17 2.64 -4.60
C TYR A 819 16.00 3.65 -5.75
N ASN A 820 15.59 3.22 -6.93
CA ASN A 820 15.21 4.13 -8.02
C ASN A 820 13.78 4.66 -7.78
N GLN A 821 13.59 5.97 -7.92
CA GLN A 821 12.32 6.67 -7.65
C GLN A 821 11.21 6.41 -8.70
N SER A 822 11.45 5.53 -9.66
CA SER A 822 10.49 5.11 -10.68
C SER A 822 9.67 3.92 -10.18
N PRO A 823 8.33 4.01 -10.05
CA PRO A 823 7.51 2.87 -9.64
C PRO A 823 7.62 1.74 -10.67
N ARG A 824 7.85 0.52 -10.18
CA ARG A 824 7.95 -0.69 -11.02
C ARG A 824 6.58 -1.36 -11.08
N ALA A 825 6.34 -2.08 -12.17
CA ALA A 825 5.12 -2.85 -12.43
C ALA A 825 4.63 -3.67 -11.21
N ALA A 826 5.54 -4.35 -10.52
CA ALA A 826 5.24 -5.20 -9.37
C ALA A 826 4.98 -4.43 -8.06
N ASP A 827 5.30 -3.13 -7.96
CA ASP A 827 5.24 -2.40 -6.68
C ASP A 827 3.80 -2.20 -6.18
N ARG A 828 2.80 -2.08 -7.09
CA ARG A 828 1.37 -2.07 -6.72
C ARG A 828 0.97 -3.41 -6.10
N SER A 829 1.26 -4.52 -6.78
CA SER A 829 0.96 -5.88 -6.35
C SER A 829 1.61 -6.20 -4.99
N ILE A 830 2.86 -5.78 -4.80
CA ILE A 830 3.61 -5.91 -3.54
C ILE A 830 2.97 -5.07 -2.42
N TYR A 831 2.61 -3.81 -2.68
CA TYR A 831 1.98 -2.95 -1.66
C TYR A 831 0.61 -3.50 -1.21
N LEU A 832 -0.20 -4.00 -2.14
CA LEU A 832 -1.47 -4.65 -1.84
C LEU A 832 -1.26 -5.91 -1.00
N LEU A 833 -0.37 -6.82 -1.42
CA LEU A 833 -0.04 -8.04 -0.65
C LEU A 833 0.53 -7.74 0.75
N LEU A 834 1.39 -6.73 0.91
CA LEU A 834 1.88 -6.30 2.23
C LEU A 834 0.75 -5.75 3.12
N SER A 835 -0.27 -5.13 2.52
CA SER A 835 -1.44 -4.62 3.26
C SER A 835 -2.44 -5.73 3.59
N MET A 836 -2.64 -6.70 2.70
CA MET A 836 -3.39 -7.92 3.01
C MET A 836 -2.69 -8.70 4.15
N TYR A 837 -1.37 -8.84 4.11
CA TYR A 837 -0.60 -9.47 5.20
C TYR A 837 -0.88 -8.82 6.56
N GLU A 838 -0.80 -7.49 6.62
CA GLU A 838 -1.08 -6.70 7.82
C GLU A 838 -2.50 -6.97 8.37
N THR A 839 -3.54 -6.99 7.51
CA THR A 839 -4.91 -7.35 7.94
C THR A 839 -5.03 -8.79 8.45
N THR A 840 -4.30 -9.75 7.86
CA THR A 840 -4.28 -11.14 8.35
C THR A 840 -3.46 -11.36 9.62
N VAL A 841 -2.70 -10.35 10.07
CA VAL A 841 -1.85 -10.39 11.27
C VAL A 841 -2.43 -9.57 12.43
N SER A 842 -3.23 -8.53 12.14
CA SER A 842 -3.76 -7.59 13.14
C SER A 842 -4.67 -8.21 14.22
N GLN A 843 -5.10 -9.47 14.06
CA GLN A 843 -5.79 -10.24 15.11
C GLN A 843 -4.86 -10.69 16.24
N THR A 844 -3.56 -10.83 15.98
CA THR A 844 -2.52 -11.05 16.99
C THR A 844 -1.80 -9.75 17.26
N ALA A 845 -1.87 -9.25 18.49
CA ALA A 845 -1.13 -8.06 18.89
C ALA A 845 0.39 -8.30 18.73
N GLY A 846 0.98 -7.77 17.67
CA GLY A 846 2.35 -8.02 17.22
C GLY A 846 2.96 -6.78 16.56
N SER A 847 4.07 -6.96 15.86
CA SER A 847 4.64 -5.92 14.99
C SER A 847 4.79 -6.51 13.61
N PHE A 848 4.15 -5.90 12.62
CA PHE A 848 4.14 -6.30 11.21
C PHE A 848 5.47 -6.89 10.68
N LEU A 849 6.62 -6.27 11.01
CA LEU A 849 7.94 -6.76 10.57
C LEU A 849 8.45 -8.00 11.33
N ALA A 850 8.07 -8.18 12.60
CA ALA A 850 8.41 -9.36 13.38
C ALA A 850 7.51 -10.55 13.03
N ASP A 851 6.23 -10.30 12.79
CA ASP A 851 5.28 -11.33 12.36
C ASP A 851 5.63 -11.82 10.93
N LEU A 852 5.97 -10.88 10.04
CA LEU A 852 6.54 -11.18 8.72
C LEU A 852 7.86 -11.97 8.82
N LEU A 853 8.75 -11.63 9.77
CA LEU A 853 9.97 -12.37 10.02
C LEU A 853 9.68 -13.81 10.46
N HIS A 854 8.76 -14.01 11.40
CA HIS A 854 8.33 -15.34 11.83
C HIS A 854 7.73 -16.16 10.68
N GLY A 855 6.92 -15.56 9.81
CA GLY A 855 6.39 -16.23 8.62
C GLY A 855 7.45 -16.59 7.57
N ILE A 856 8.45 -15.73 7.36
CA ILE A 856 9.59 -16.02 6.48
C ILE A 856 10.41 -17.21 7.03
N HIS A 857 10.69 -17.21 8.33
CA HIS A 857 11.40 -18.32 8.99
C HIS A 857 10.59 -19.61 8.99
N GLY A 858 9.27 -19.54 9.17
CA GLY A 858 8.37 -20.70 9.13
C GLY A 858 8.33 -21.41 7.76
N LEU A 859 8.53 -20.66 6.67
CA LEU A 859 8.60 -21.20 5.31
C LEU A 859 10.00 -21.68 4.88
N ASN A 860 11.05 -21.37 5.64
CA ASN A 860 12.44 -21.76 5.37
C ASN A 860 12.90 -21.44 3.92
N MET A 861 12.52 -20.27 3.39
CA MET A 861 12.83 -19.85 2.02
C MET A 861 14.28 -19.32 1.87
N PRO A 862 14.88 -19.40 0.67
CA PRO A 862 16.11 -18.69 0.36
C PRO A 862 15.95 -17.16 0.53
N TYR A 863 16.93 -16.51 1.18
CA TYR A 863 16.95 -15.06 1.44
C TYR A 863 16.69 -14.22 0.18
N ASN A 864 15.78 -13.23 0.28
CA ASN A 864 15.42 -12.36 -0.84
C ASN A 864 15.32 -10.86 -0.48
N GLY A 865 15.57 -10.49 0.77
CA GLY A 865 15.43 -9.12 1.25
C GLY A 865 13.96 -8.70 1.24
N LEU A 866 13.10 -9.53 1.83
CA LEU A 866 11.68 -9.30 2.07
C LEU A 866 11.44 -8.32 3.24
N LEU A 867 12.21 -8.38 4.32
CA LEU A 867 12.15 -7.35 5.37
C LEU A 867 12.56 -5.98 4.82
N LEU A 868 13.55 -5.97 3.93
CA LEU A 868 13.98 -4.75 3.25
C LEU A 868 12.91 -4.26 2.25
N LEU A 869 12.20 -5.16 1.55
CA LEU A 869 11.07 -4.80 0.69
C LEU A 869 9.93 -4.15 1.47
N ALA A 870 9.55 -4.76 2.60
CA ALA A 870 8.49 -4.28 3.47
C ALA A 870 8.80 -2.89 4.07
N THR A 871 10.05 -2.66 4.50
CA THR A 871 10.48 -1.36 5.03
C THR A 871 10.54 -0.26 3.97
N ASP A 872 10.97 -0.57 2.74
CA ASP A 872 11.04 0.40 1.62
C ASP A 872 9.63 0.78 1.10
N ILE A 873 8.77 -0.21 0.82
CA ILE A 873 7.50 0.00 0.11
C ILE A 873 6.33 0.34 1.05
N LYS A 874 6.14 -0.41 2.14
CA LYS A 874 4.98 -0.24 3.05
C LYS A 874 5.23 0.86 4.08
N LEU A 875 6.41 0.86 4.72
CA LEU A 875 6.75 1.87 5.74
C LEU A 875 7.35 3.17 5.18
N ARG A 876 7.83 3.18 3.92
CA ARG A 876 8.44 4.33 3.23
C ARG A 876 9.59 5.02 4.02
N LYS A 877 10.22 4.31 4.97
CA LYS A 877 11.31 4.84 5.81
C LYS A 877 12.66 4.65 5.11
N LEU A 878 13.46 5.72 5.02
CA LEU A 878 14.82 5.66 4.46
C LEU A 878 15.77 4.86 5.38
N VAL A 879 15.82 3.54 5.18
CA VAL A 879 16.61 2.60 5.97
C VAL A 879 18.10 2.94 5.89
N THR A 880 18.75 3.18 7.04
CA THR A 880 20.19 3.48 7.09
C THR A 880 21.02 2.28 6.63
N LYS A 881 22.26 2.53 6.15
CA LYS A 881 23.20 1.44 5.76
C LYS A 881 23.49 0.46 6.91
N PHE A 882 23.33 0.90 8.15
CA PHE A 882 23.48 0.06 9.34
C PHE A 882 22.22 -0.79 9.57
N ALA A 883 21.04 -0.17 9.65
CA ALA A 883 19.76 -0.86 9.81
C ALA A 883 19.50 -1.90 8.71
N ARG A 884 19.90 -1.62 7.46
CA ARG A 884 19.81 -2.57 6.35
C ARG A 884 20.56 -3.88 6.63
N ARG A 885 21.79 -3.79 7.19
CA ARG A 885 22.56 -4.98 7.57
C ARG A 885 21.89 -5.77 8.68
N THR A 886 21.31 -5.07 9.66
CA THR A 886 20.55 -5.72 10.75
C THR A 886 19.32 -6.48 10.21
N LEU A 887 18.60 -5.91 9.24
CA LEU A 887 17.48 -6.60 8.56
C LEU A 887 17.97 -7.80 7.73
N GLU A 888 19.09 -7.65 7.01
CA GLU A 888 19.74 -8.75 6.27
C GLU A 888 20.14 -9.92 7.21
N GLN A 889 20.66 -9.60 8.40
CA GLN A 889 21.05 -10.58 9.42
C GLN A 889 19.86 -11.23 10.14
N LEU A 890 18.75 -10.50 10.35
CA LEU A 890 17.50 -11.05 10.87
C LEU A 890 16.86 -12.03 9.88
N GLU A 891 16.69 -11.62 8.62
CA GLU A 891 16.08 -12.46 7.58
C GLU A 891 16.89 -13.75 7.31
N THR A 892 18.20 -13.71 7.51
CA THR A 892 19.11 -14.87 7.40
C THR A 892 19.35 -15.62 8.73
N SER A 893 18.61 -15.30 9.79
CA SER A 893 18.70 -15.95 11.12
C SER A 893 20.09 -15.90 11.77
N GLN A 894 20.92 -14.93 11.42
CA GLN A 894 22.26 -14.73 11.99
C GLN A 894 22.24 -14.04 13.37
N ILE A 895 21.15 -13.32 13.66
CA ILE A 895 20.91 -12.65 14.95
C ILE A 895 19.43 -12.80 15.33
N SER A 896 19.14 -12.89 16.63
CA SER A 896 17.78 -12.86 17.18
C SER A 896 17.38 -11.44 17.63
N LEU A 897 16.08 -11.21 17.83
CA LEU A 897 15.58 -9.95 18.43
C LEU A 897 16.11 -9.75 19.86
N SER A 898 16.39 -10.84 20.60
CA SER A 898 17.06 -10.84 21.90
C SER A 898 18.52 -10.36 21.82
N ASP A 899 19.28 -10.78 20.81
CA ASP A 899 20.67 -10.32 20.62
C ASP A 899 20.71 -8.82 20.34
N ILE A 900 19.79 -8.33 19.51
CA ILE A 900 19.64 -6.90 19.19
C ILE A 900 19.40 -6.06 20.44
N TRP A 901 18.63 -6.55 21.41
CA TRP A 901 18.45 -5.85 22.69
C TRP A 901 19.78 -5.74 23.46
N THR A 902 20.64 -6.76 23.46
CA THR A 902 21.91 -6.70 24.21
C THR A 902 22.87 -5.61 23.72
N ASP A 903 22.87 -5.29 22.42
CA ASP A 903 23.79 -4.31 21.83
C ASP A 903 23.13 -2.92 21.66
N PRO A 904 23.60 -1.87 22.38
CA PRO A 904 23.03 -0.53 22.26
C PRO A 904 23.13 0.08 20.86
N SER A 905 24.15 -0.28 20.07
CA SER A 905 24.34 0.25 18.72
C SER A 905 23.35 -0.38 17.74
N ILE A 906 23.11 -1.70 17.86
CA ILE A 906 22.15 -2.40 17.00
C ILE A 906 20.72 -2.00 17.36
N TYR A 907 20.36 -2.00 18.64
CA TYR A 907 19.05 -1.58 19.13
C TYR A 907 18.67 -0.17 18.64
N ASN A 908 19.52 0.83 18.85
CA ASN A 908 19.27 2.22 18.43
C ASN A 908 19.21 2.39 16.88
N GLY A 909 19.63 1.38 16.11
CA GLY A 909 19.53 1.37 14.65
C GLY A 909 18.21 0.82 14.11
N VAL A 910 17.45 0.05 14.89
CA VAL A 910 16.21 -0.63 14.46
C VAL A 910 15.03 -0.54 15.44
N CYS A 911 15.17 0.17 16.56
CA CYS A 911 14.09 0.39 17.53
C CYS A 911 12.82 0.92 16.86
N ASP A 912 12.94 1.87 15.94
CA ASP A 912 11.83 2.51 15.21
C ASP A 912 11.15 1.60 14.17
N LEU A 913 11.61 0.34 14.04
CA LEU A 913 11.06 -0.69 13.16
C LEU A 913 10.43 -1.84 13.97
N PHE A 914 10.97 -2.15 15.14
CA PHE A 914 10.52 -3.26 15.99
C PHE A 914 9.96 -2.81 17.35
N TYR A 915 9.59 -1.53 17.49
CA TYR A 915 9.16 -0.93 18.76
C TYR A 915 8.06 -1.75 19.46
N GLY A 916 6.99 -2.13 18.74
CA GLY A 916 5.90 -2.94 19.31
C GLY A 916 6.36 -4.32 19.82
N SER A 917 7.27 -4.99 19.11
CA SER A 917 7.86 -6.27 19.57
C SER A 917 8.69 -6.09 20.83
N PHE A 918 9.48 -5.01 20.91
CA PHE A 918 10.24 -4.68 22.11
C PHE A 918 9.34 -4.28 23.28
N GLU A 919 8.32 -3.45 23.05
CA GLU A 919 7.32 -3.04 24.07
C GLU A 919 6.62 -4.26 24.68
N GLN A 920 6.14 -5.20 23.85
CA GLN A 920 5.55 -6.44 24.31
C GLN A 920 6.55 -7.35 25.05
N MET A 921 7.78 -7.46 24.55
CA MET A 921 8.85 -8.21 25.22
C MET A 921 9.12 -7.63 26.62
N PHE A 922 9.15 -6.31 26.77
CA PHE A 922 9.30 -5.65 28.06
C PHE A 922 8.06 -5.83 28.95
N ARG A 923 6.84 -5.62 28.41
CA ARG A 923 5.57 -5.81 29.12
C ARG A 923 5.37 -7.23 29.66
N ARG A 924 5.96 -8.25 29.03
CA ARG A 924 5.91 -9.65 29.49
C ARG A 924 6.91 -9.98 30.62
N LEU A 925 7.92 -9.15 30.87
CA LEU A 925 8.92 -9.36 31.93
C LEU A 925 8.39 -8.86 33.29
N ASP A 926 8.29 -9.75 34.29
CA ASP A 926 8.04 -9.34 35.67
C ASP A 926 9.36 -8.94 36.37
N ILE A 927 9.74 -7.67 36.26
CA ILE A 927 10.89 -7.11 36.99
C ILE A 927 10.69 -6.98 38.51
N THR A 928 9.49 -7.24 39.04
CA THR A 928 9.26 -7.36 40.48
C THR A 928 9.39 -8.79 41.01
N SER A 929 9.54 -9.79 40.13
CA SER A 929 9.87 -11.16 40.55
C SER A 929 11.26 -11.20 41.24
N PRO A 930 11.42 -11.96 42.34
CA PRO A 930 12.69 -12.01 43.07
C PRO A 930 13.89 -12.44 42.21
N GLU A 931 13.70 -13.34 41.25
CA GLU A 931 14.76 -13.75 40.33
C GLU A 931 15.21 -12.59 39.41
N SER A 932 14.26 -11.96 38.71
CA SER A 932 14.58 -10.87 37.76
C SER A 932 15.14 -9.63 38.46
N ALA A 933 14.62 -9.31 39.65
CA ALA A 933 15.12 -8.22 40.48
C ALA A 933 16.56 -8.48 40.93
N ASN A 934 16.86 -9.68 41.46
CA ASN A 934 18.22 -10.04 41.87
C ASN A 934 19.20 -10.00 40.70
N GLU A 935 18.81 -10.47 39.51
CA GLU A 935 19.72 -10.44 38.36
C GLU A 935 19.99 -9.01 37.87
N CYS A 936 18.98 -8.14 37.84
CA CYS A 936 19.19 -6.71 37.57
C CYS A 936 20.12 -6.05 38.62
N LEU A 937 20.00 -6.44 39.90
CA LEU A 937 20.87 -5.95 40.98
C LEU A 937 22.30 -6.49 40.87
N ASN A 938 22.49 -7.75 40.45
CA ASN A 938 23.80 -8.33 40.17
C ASN A 938 24.50 -7.57 39.03
N LEU A 939 23.78 -7.37 37.91
CA LEU A 939 24.28 -6.61 36.76
C LEU A 939 24.61 -5.15 37.12
N ALA A 940 23.81 -4.51 37.97
CA ALA A 940 24.06 -3.17 38.49
C ALA A 940 25.28 -3.09 39.43
N ARG A 941 25.51 -4.13 40.26
CA ARG A 941 26.71 -4.25 41.12
C ARG A 941 27.98 -4.46 40.30
N VAL A 942 27.94 -5.36 39.30
CA VAL A 942 29.05 -5.60 38.36
C VAL A 942 29.45 -4.29 37.67
N GLY A 943 28.47 -3.54 37.15
CA GLY A 943 28.70 -2.19 36.64
C GLY A 943 29.23 -2.11 35.21
N ASP A 944 29.12 -3.19 34.42
CA ASP A 944 29.47 -3.17 33.00
C ASP A 944 28.60 -2.18 32.21
N SER A 945 29.20 -1.52 31.22
CA SER A 945 28.56 -0.48 30.44
C SER A 945 27.46 -1.00 29.51
N LYS A 946 27.49 -2.25 29.01
CA LYS A 946 26.37 -2.82 28.24
C LYS A 946 25.23 -3.18 29.18
N SER A 947 25.53 -3.90 30.26
CA SER A 947 24.53 -4.31 31.27
C SER A 947 23.76 -3.13 31.86
N ILE A 948 24.43 -2.02 32.19
CA ILE A 948 23.76 -0.80 32.67
C ILE A 948 22.84 -0.21 31.59
N TRP A 949 23.29 -0.11 30.34
CA TRP A 949 22.44 0.37 29.25
C TRP A 949 21.24 -0.55 28.97
N SER A 950 21.35 -1.86 29.21
CA SER A 950 20.23 -2.79 29.14
C SER A 950 19.22 -2.58 30.27
N ILE A 951 19.66 -2.36 31.51
CA ILE A 951 18.78 -2.01 32.65
C ILE A 951 18.07 -0.67 32.39
N ILE A 952 18.80 0.37 31.96
CA ILE A 952 18.23 1.68 31.64
C ILE A 952 17.17 1.56 30.54
N ARG A 953 17.46 0.84 29.45
CA ARG A 953 16.49 0.63 28.35
C ARG A 953 15.28 -0.18 28.78
N LEU A 954 15.44 -1.15 29.67
CA LEU A 954 14.33 -1.90 30.28
C LEU A 954 13.42 -0.95 31.07
N LEU A 955 13.96 -0.19 32.02
CA LEU A 955 13.19 0.81 32.80
C LEU A 955 12.52 1.86 31.90
N GLN A 956 13.24 2.39 30.91
CA GLN A 956 12.71 3.41 29.99
C GLN A 956 11.54 2.91 29.13
N ASN A 957 11.44 1.62 28.83
CA ASN A 957 10.38 1.07 27.97
C ASN A 957 9.34 0.21 28.71
N HIS A 958 9.59 -0.24 29.94
CA HIS A 958 8.65 -1.08 30.69
C HIS A 958 7.45 -0.29 31.22
N THR A 959 6.35 -0.33 30.48
CA THR A 959 5.12 0.42 30.79
C THR A 959 4.46 0.00 32.11
N PRO A 960 4.28 -1.31 32.44
CA PRO A 960 3.61 -1.70 33.68
C PRO A 960 4.29 -1.19 34.96
N LEU A 961 5.63 -1.22 35.03
CA LEU A 961 6.39 -0.69 36.16
C LEU A 961 6.08 0.79 36.43
N LYS A 962 6.01 1.63 35.37
CA LYS A 962 5.70 3.07 35.50
C LYS A 962 4.31 3.29 36.08
N ILE A 963 3.34 2.45 35.70
CA ILE A 963 1.98 2.46 36.24
C ILE A 963 1.96 2.02 37.70
N SER A 964 2.71 0.96 38.06
CA SER A 964 2.80 0.47 39.45
C SER A 964 3.50 1.47 40.37
N LEU A 965 4.55 2.18 39.91
CA LEU A 965 5.20 3.26 40.68
C LEU A 965 4.22 4.38 41.02
N ASN A 966 3.37 4.79 40.08
CA ASN A 966 2.35 5.81 40.31
C ASN A 966 1.29 5.37 41.35
N LYS A 967 0.90 4.09 41.32
CA LYS A 967 -0.07 3.49 42.25
C LYS A 967 0.44 3.35 43.69
N ALA A 968 1.75 3.48 43.94
CA ALA A 968 2.35 3.26 45.26
C ALA A 968 1.99 4.32 46.32
N TRP A 969 1.29 5.40 45.96
CA TRP A 969 0.81 6.43 46.90
C TRP A 969 -0.40 6.02 47.74
N VAL A 970 -1.13 4.96 47.39
CA VAL A 970 -2.24 4.47 48.20
C VAL A 970 -1.64 3.80 49.45
N PRO A 971 -1.89 4.28 50.69
CA PRO A 971 -1.35 3.62 51.88
C PRO A 971 -2.02 2.25 52.10
N ILE A 972 -1.29 1.31 52.68
CA ILE A 972 -1.92 0.16 53.34
C ILE A 972 -2.69 0.71 54.55
N PRO A 973 -4.02 0.50 54.66
CA PRO A 973 -4.79 0.97 55.82
C PRO A 973 -4.22 0.42 57.13
N HIS A 974 -4.27 1.21 58.21
CA HIS A 974 -3.74 0.72 59.48
C HIS A 974 -4.56 -0.48 59.97
N LYS A 975 -3.94 -1.40 60.71
CA LYS A 975 -4.61 -2.66 61.15
C LYS A 975 -5.90 -2.43 61.96
N ASP A 976 -6.00 -1.26 62.58
CA ASP A 976 -7.07 -0.82 63.46
C ASP A 976 -8.19 -0.08 62.70
N GLU A 977 -7.91 0.37 61.46
CA GLU A 977 -8.87 1.05 60.57
C GLU A 977 -9.75 0.03 59.82
N MET A 978 -10.47 -0.81 60.57
CA MET A 978 -11.38 -1.84 60.05
C MET A 978 -12.69 -1.26 59.47
N ALA A 979 -12.57 -0.33 58.53
CA ALA A 979 -13.63 0.02 57.59
C ALA A 979 -13.53 -0.88 56.34
N LEU A 980 -14.67 -1.40 55.87
CA LEU A 980 -14.75 -2.54 54.93
C LEU A 980 -14.39 -2.24 53.46
N VAL A 981 -13.31 -1.50 53.20
CA VAL A 981 -12.65 -1.52 51.88
C VAL A 981 -11.80 -2.77 51.80
N ARG A 982 -12.37 -3.86 51.27
CA ARG A 982 -11.60 -5.07 50.93
C ARG A 982 -10.60 -4.74 49.83
N TYR A 983 -9.36 -4.42 50.19
CA TYR A 983 -8.26 -4.39 49.24
C TYR A 983 -8.07 -5.79 48.68
N HIS A 984 -8.59 -6.00 47.47
CA HIS A 984 -8.34 -7.20 46.68
C HIS A 984 -7.11 -6.90 45.80
N PRO A 985 -5.89 -7.34 46.19
CA PRO A 985 -4.77 -7.27 45.28
C PRO A 985 -5.13 -8.08 44.03
N GLY A 986 -5.09 -7.41 42.86
CA GLY A 986 -5.26 -8.09 41.59
C GLY A 986 -4.18 -9.16 41.38
N PRO A 987 -4.34 -10.04 40.38
CA PRO A 987 -3.33 -11.03 40.03
C PRO A 987 -2.00 -10.33 39.77
N ARG A 988 -1.02 -10.59 40.65
CA ARG A 988 0.34 -10.06 40.55
C ARG A 988 1.05 -10.80 39.43
N ASN A 989 1.27 -10.11 38.32
CA ASN A 989 1.88 -10.65 37.10
C ASN A 989 2.67 -9.53 36.39
N SER A 990 3.29 -9.84 35.26
CA SER A 990 4.08 -8.86 34.49
C SER A 990 3.27 -7.67 33.97
N GLU A 991 1.95 -7.81 33.80
CA GLU A 991 1.05 -6.71 33.42
C GLU A 991 0.62 -5.81 34.60
N CYS A 992 0.69 -6.33 35.83
CA CYS A 992 0.44 -5.58 37.06
C CYS A 992 1.47 -5.91 38.16
N PRO A 993 2.73 -5.42 38.04
CA PRO A 993 3.76 -5.55 39.08
C PRO A 993 3.30 -4.97 40.42
N ASP A 994 3.76 -5.52 41.55
CA ASP A 994 3.43 -4.99 42.88
C ASP A 994 3.98 -3.56 43.05
N PRO A 995 3.14 -2.53 43.31
CA PRO A 995 3.57 -1.15 43.54
C PRO A 995 4.71 -0.99 44.57
N TYR A 996 4.69 -1.77 45.66
CA TYR A 996 5.73 -1.65 46.69
C TYR A 996 7.03 -2.30 46.26
N ALA A 997 6.98 -3.49 45.67
CA ALA A 997 8.17 -4.15 45.12
C ALA A 997 8.78 -3.34 43.96
N ALA A 998 7.96 -2.65 43.16
CA ALA A 998 8.41 -1.75 42.10
C ALA A 998 9.19 -0.55 42.67
N VAL A 999 8.71 0.05 43.78
CA VAL A 999 9.44 1.11 44.49
C VAL A 999 10.74 0.57 45.08
N ASP A 1000 10.69 -0.52 45.85
CA ASP A 1000 11.87 -1.07 46.53
C ASP A 1000 12.94 -1.54 45.53
N PHE A 1001 12.55 -2.09 44.38
CA PHE A 1001 13.47 -2.46 43.31
C PHE A 1001 14.30 -1.26 42.82
N ILE A 1002 13.67 -0.10 42.56
CA ILE A 1002 14.40 1.12 42.15
C ILE A 1002 15.33 1.62 43.26
N HIS A 1003 14.93 1.51 44.53
CA HIS A 1003 15.76 1.93 45.66
C HIS A 1003 16.97 1.01 45.86
N GLN A 1004 16.78 -0.31 45.76
CA GLN A 1004 17.87 -1.29 45.79
C GLN A 1004 18.83 -1.11 44.59
N LEU A 1005 18.30 -0.75 43.42
CA LEU A 1005 19.09 -0.46 42.22
C LEU A 1005 19.95 0.81 42.40
N ALA A 1006 19.42 1.85 43.05
CA ALA A 1006 20.19 3.04 43.41
C ALA A 1006 21.32 2.71 44.39
N VAL A 1007 21.06 1.89 45.42
CA VAL A 1007 22.11 1.40 46.33
C VAL A 1007 23.17 0.60 45.56
N ALA A 1008 22.76 -0.31 44.66
CA ALA A 1008 23.66 -1.11 43.83
C ALA A 1008 24.57 -0.26 42.94
N PHE A 1009 24.03 0.74 42.22
CA PHE A 1009 24.85 1.67 41.44
C PHE A 1009 25.77 2.55 42.30
N SER A 1010 25.35 2.90 43.53
CA SER A 1010 26.22 3.64 44.46
C SER A 1010 27.42 2.80 44.91
N CYS A 1011 27.24 1.49 45.12
CA CYS A 1011 28.27 0.59 45.63
C CYS A 1011 29.13 -0.11 44.56
N SER A 1012 28.73 -0.06 43.28
CA SER A 1012 29.48 -0.70 42.18
C SER A 1012 30.88 -0.12 42.02
N GLN A 1013 31.90 -0.99 42.10
CA GLN A 1013 33.32 -0.59 42.03
C GLN A 1013 33.81 -0.30 40.60
N GLN A 1014 33.20 -0.89 39.56
CA GLN A 1014 33.60 -0.61 38.17
C GLN A 1014 33.14 0.77 37.68
N LEU A 1015 32.07 1.31 38.27
CA LEU A 1015 31.60 2.65 37.97
C LEU A 1015 32.49 3.72 38.62
N THR A 1016 32.96 4.68 37.83
CA THR A 1016 33.57 5.91 38.36
C THR A 1016 32.57 6.67 39.24
N PRO A 1017 33.01 7.42 40.28
CA PRO A 1017 32.11 8.16 41.17
C PRO A 1017 31.15 9.07 40.40
N SER A 1018 31.63 9.74 39.34
CA SER A 1018 30.78 10.58 38.50
C SER A 1018 29.70 9.80 37.75
N ARG A 1019 30.00 8.63 37.16
CA ARG A 1019 28.96 7.81 36.51
C ARG A 1019 27.98 7.23 37.53
N SER A 1020 28.48 6.77 38.68
CA SER A 1020 27.66 6.28 39.80
C SER A 1020 26.66 7.36 40.26
N PHE A 1021 27.12 8.59 40.49
CA PHE A 1021 26.27 9.72 40.87
C PHE A 1021 25.20 10.05 39.81
N HIS A 1022 25.57 10.15 38.52
CA HIS A 1022 24.60 10.40 37.46
C HIS A 1022 23.54 9.30 37.33
N LEU A 1023 23.89 8.03 37.57
CA LEU A 1023 22.94 6.91 37.53
C LEU A 1023 21.96 6.94 38.71
N VAL A 1024 22.44 7.23 39.92
CA VAL A 1024 21.58 7.36 41.11
C VAL A 1024 20.68 8.60 41.01
N HIS A 1025 21.20 9.73 40.50
CA HIS A 1025 20.41 10.92 40.23
C HIS A 1025 19.39 10.71 39.10
N TRP A 1026 19.73 9.94 38.06
CA TRP A 1026 18.76 9.54 37.03
C TRP A 1026 17.60 8.69 37.60
N LEU A 1027 17.87 7.78 38.55
CA LEU A 1027 16.81 7.01 39.23
C LEU A 1027 15.91 7.88 40.12
N TYR A 1028 16.47 8.90 40.78
CA TYR A 1028 15.71 9.90 41.52
C TYR A 1028 14.75 10.69 40.61
N ASP A 1029 15.26 11.21 39.49
CA ASP A 1029 14.43 11.92 38.51
C ASP A 1029 13.41 10.99 37.83
N TYR A 1030 13.75 9.71 37.62
CA TYR A 1030 12.84 8.69 37.09
C TYR A 1030 11.65 8.41 38.03
N LEU A 1031 11.90 8.21 39.33
CA LEU A 1031 10.83 8.08 40.33
C LEU A 1031 9.94 9.32 40.35
N ARG A 1032 10.54 10.52 40.40
CA ARG A 1032 9.79 11.78 40.41
C ARG A 1032 8.96 11.99 39.14
N LYS A 1033 9.48 11.61 37.97
CA LYS A 1033 8.77 11.70 36.68
C LYS A 1033 7.57 10.76 36.59
N HIS A 1034 7.65 9.58 37.19
CA HIS A 1034 6.57 8.58 37.16
C HIS A 1034 5.69 8.59 38.42
N GLY A 1035 5.98 9.48 39.37
CA GLY A 1035 5.20 9.65 40.59
C GLY A 1035 5.39 8.50 41.58
N GLY A 1036 6.58 7.91 41.67
CA GLY A 1036 6.92 6.99 42.77
C GLY A 1036 7.38 7.73 44.02
N PRO A 1037 7.08 7.23 45.24
CA PRO A 1037 7.66 7.75 46.48
C PRO A 1037 9.18 7.56 46.51
N VAL A 1038 9.87 8.39 47.31
CA VAL A 1038 11.34 8.37 47.48
C VAL A 1038 11.66 8.05 48.93
N HIS A 1039 12.35 6.93 49.17
CA HIS A 1039 12.80 6.49 50.49
C HIS A 1039 14.21 7.01 50.81
N PRO A 1040 14.55 7.19 52.10
CA PRO A 1040 15.89 7.57 52.58
C PRO A 1040 17.06 6.78 51.95
N SER A 1041 16.86 5.49 51.67
CA SER A 1041 17.89 4.61 51.09
C SER A 1041 18.47 5.12 49.76
N LEU A 1042 17.66 5.72 48.89
CA LEU A 1042 18.11 6.27 47.61
C LEU A 1042 18.83 7.61 47.79
N VAL A 1043 18.41 8.40 48.78
CA VAL A 1043 19.03 9.69 49.11
C VAL A 1043 20.41 9.48 49.75
N ARG A 1044 20.53 8.50 50.64
CA ARG A 1044 21.82 7.99 51.16
C ARG A 1044 22.71 7.42 50.06
N ALA A 1045 22.15 6.68 49.11
CA ALA A 1045 22.88 6.22 47.93
C ALA A 1045 23.41 7.38 47.06
N MET A 1046 22.65 8.49 46.95
CA MET A 1046 23.06 9.69 46.24
C MET A 1046 24.21 10.41 46.95
N TYR A 1047 24.15 10.54 48.28
CA TYR A 1047 25.26 11.07 49.09
C TYR A 1047 26.52 10.20 49.00
N HIS A 1048 26.35 8.88 49.08
CA HIS A 1048 27.45 7.92 48.94
C HIS A 1048 28.14 8.06 47.57
N ALA A 1049 27.37 8.04 46.48
CA ALA A 1049 27.90 8.16 45.12
C ALA A 1049 28.50 9.56 44.81
N GLY A 1050 27.82 10.63 45.22
CA GLY A 1050 28.18 12.01 44.87
C GLY A 1050 29.20 12.68 45.77
N VAL A 1051 29.31 12.27 47.04
CA VAL A 1051 30.19 12.90 48.04
C VAL A 1051 31.23 11.94 48.57
N VAL A 1052 30.81 10.81 49.15
CA VAL A 1052 31.73 9.88 49.84
C VAL A 1052 32.72 9.26 48.84
N ARG A 1053 32.21 8.73 47.72
CA ARG A 1053 33.04 8.11 46.68
C ARG A 1053 33.90 9.10 45.91
N TYR A 1054 33.46 10.36 45.75
CA TYR A 1054 34.31 11.42 45.22
C TYR A 1054 35.51 11.70 46.15
N ARG A 1055 35.26 11.86 47.45
CA ARG A 1055 36.31 12.08 48.46
C ARG A 1055 37.28 10.88 48.56
N GLN A 1056 36.78 9.65 48.47
CA GLN A 1056 37.60 8.42 48.43
C GLN A 1056 38.49 8.32 47.19
N ASP A 1057 37.98 8.71 46.01
CA ASP A 1057 38.72 8.72 44.73
C ASP A 1057 39.57 10.00 44.53
N GLY A 1058 39.83 10.75 45.62
CA GLY A 1058 40.64 11.98 45.62
C GLY A 1058 40.05 13.15 44.83
N ARG A 1059 38.77 13.10 44.44
CA ARG A 1059 38.13 14.12 43.60
C ARG A 1059 37.48 15.22 44.41
N HIS A 1060 37.63 16.45 43.93
CA HIS A 1060 36.88 17.60 44.42
C HIS A 1060 35.38 17.45 44.09
N VAL A 1061 34.51 17.58 45.10
CA VAL A 1061 33.05 17.68 44.93
C VAL A 1061 32.71 19.15 44.65
N ALA A 1062 31.97 19.47 43.59
CA ALA A 1062 31.58 20.86 43.33
C ALA A 1062 30.68 21.39 44.47
N PRO A 1063 30.85 22.65 44.95
CA PRO A 1063 30.03 23.17 46.05
C PRO A 1063 28.53 23.09 45.76
N THR A 1064 28.14 23.48 44.55
CA THR A 1064 26.76 23.37 44.03
C THR A 1064 26.22 21.95 43.99
N GLN A 1065 27.07 20.94 43.75
CA GLN A 1065 26.68 19.53 43.81
C GLN A 1065 26.50 19.07 45.27
N TYR A 1066 27.35 19.52 46.18
CA TYR A 1066 27.25 19.22 47.61
C TYR A 1066 26.02 19.86 48.25
N GLU A 1067 25.78 21.14 47.98
CA GLU A 1067 24.59 21.91 48.39
C GLU A 1067 23.30 21.25 47.88
N TYR A 1068 23.25 20.87 46.59
CA TYR A 1068 22.11 20.17 46.00
C TYR A 1068 21.82 18.82 46.66
N ILE A 1069 22.87 18.03 46.95
CA ILE A 1069 22.71 16.74 47.64
C ILE A 1069 22.22 16.95 49.08
N MET A 1070 22.77 17.93 49.82
CA MET A 1070 22.32 18.23 51.19
C MET A 1070 20.87 18.72 51.24
N TRP A 1071 20.45 19.55 50.28
CA TRP A 1071 19.06 19.97 50.15
C TRP A 1071 18.09 18.79 49.88
N ILE A 1072 18.52 17.77 49.14
CA ILE A 1072 17.74 16.53 48.98
C ILE A 1072 17.69 15.73 50.28
N ILE A 1073 18.78 15.64 51.04
CA ILE A 1073 18.79 14.97 52.35
C ILE A 1073 17.85 15.68 53.32
N GLU A 1074 17.94 17.01 53.45
CA GLU A 1074 17.07 17.83 54.28
C GLU A 1074 15.58 17.57 53.97
N LYS A 1075 15.25 17.47 52.67
CA LYS A 1075 13.87 17.30 52.19
C LYS A 1075 13.25 15.93 52.47
N PHE A 1076 14.05 14.87 52.61
CA PHE A 1076 13.54 13.49 52.75
C PHE A 1076 13.94 12.79 54.06
N GLU A 1077 14.92 13.31 54.79
CA GLU A 1077 15.36 12.80 56.10
C GLU A 1077 15.34 13.87 57.22
N GLY A 1078 15.09 15.14 56.88
CA GLY A 1078 15.00 16.23 57.83
C GLY A 1078 16.34 16.93 58.12
N PRO A 1079 16.30 18.10 58.79
CA PRO A 1079 17.49 18.92 59.03
C PRO A 1079 18.47 18.28 60.01
N GLU A 1080 17.98 17.49 60.98
CA GLU A 1080 18.82 16.80 62.00
C GLU A 1080 19.86 15.87 61.36
N VAL A 1081 19.52 15.19 60.26
CA VAL A 1081 20.43 14.30 59.53
C VAL A 1081 21.46 15.12 58.73
N VAL A 1082 21.09 16.30 58.22
CA VAL A 1082 22.03 17.21 57.55
C VAL A 1082 23.03 17.81 58.55
N GLU A 1083 22.58 18.18 59.74
CA GLU A 1083 23.45 18.66 60.83
C GLU A 1083 24.50 17.60 61.22
N GLN A 1084 24.08 16.34 61.42
CA GLN A 1084 24.98 15.21 61.67
C GLN A 1084 25.99 14.97 60.53
N LEU A 1085 25.62 15.21 59.27
CA LEU A 1085 26.52 15.09 58.12
C LEU A 1085 27.44 16.31 57.93
N LEU A 1086 27.10 17.46 58.51
CA LEU A 1086 27.91 18.68 58.49
C LEU A 1086 28.94 18.75 59.63
N GLU A 1087 28.61 18.26 60.83
CA GLU A 1087 29.57 18.17 61.95
C GLU A 1087 30.81 17.32 61.61
N GLY A 1088 30.63 16.32 60.75
CA GLY A 1088 31.66 15.33 60.42
C GLY A 1088 31.92 14.32 61.55
N PRO A 1089 32.83 13.36 61.35
CA PRO A 1089 33.14 12.37 62.37
C PRO A 1089 33.88 13.02 63.54
N ARG A 1090 33.18 13.18 64.68
CA ARG A 1090 33.78 13.62 65.95
C ARG A 1090 34.96 12.70 66.29
N VAL A 1091 36.16 13.25 66.40
CA VAL A 1091 37.41 12.50 66.62
C VAL A 1091 37.43 11.95 68.04
N GLY A 1092 36.95 10.72 68.21
CA GLY A 1092 36.96 10.01 69.50
C GLY A 1092 36.18 8.70 69.52
N GLU A 1093 35.08 8.59 68.77
CA GLU A 1093 34.21 7.39 68.85
C GLU A 1093 34.68 6.27 67.92
N SER A 1094 35.16 5.18 68.53
CA SER A 1094 35.48 3.93 67.86
C SER A 1094 34.22 3.26 67.31
N ARG A 1095 34.20 2.94 66.02
CA ARG A 1095 33.11 2.18 65.40
C ARG A 1095 32.99 0.79 66.03
N SER A 1096 31.94 0.59 66.80
CA SER A 1096 31.32 -0.71 67.04
C SER A 1096 29.84 -0.61 66.68
N ASN A 1097 29.28 -1.72 66.22
CA ASN A 1097 27.84 -1.92 65.93
C ASN A 1097 27.28 -1.06 64.78
N PHE A 1098 27.61 -1.45 63.54
CA PHE A 1098 26.66 -1.48 62.41
C PHE A 1098 27.16 -2.52 61.40
N ASP A 1099 26.81 -3.78 61.67
CA ASP A 1099 26.77 -4.89 60.70
C ASP A 1099 25.36 -4.97 60.07
#